data_AF-A0A925Q990-F1
#
_entry.id   AF-A0A925Q990-F1
#
_cell.length_a   1.000
_cell.length_b   1.000
_cell.length_c   1.000
_cell.angle_alpha   90.00
_cell.angle_beta   90.00
_cell.angle_gamma   90.00
#
_symmetry.space_group_name_H-M   'P 1'
#
loop_
_entity.id
_entity.type
_entity.pdbx_description
1 polymer ?
#
loop_
_entity_poly.entity_id
_entity_poly.type
_entity_poly.pdbx_seq_one_letter_code
_entity_poly.pdbx_strand_id
1 'polypeptide(L)'
;MTNLGRARRISSDTRLLNLMHSEFPDTHQAADLLEEFLRHRAYSRKYCLRLLSVARQGADFGWDIRRLAVLMLEHQILKLPSENLEQFDFLLAQLKLKPALGLSIGVYSSVLREGFSTTELRPFVRQFRTRLERLNRIHDQIKGKRTSDQALREFIELSRRDCKLSLARYLFTPDEIVDEIIKQLRVTDGIRDLDKSEPERIQSEMTRAIHLLPDFEARVLRKLCQRSNIYWVSEGTSSRINSLVEYPITTVVLVIKLPGSDTEFEIKRAGRPGEHSLDVVYSRNGYTVPPSHRLDGGSMQWLLRYEANNATKLARIYRLVHGVEAPMSNYISRASVNSVPAGDGKARTLSYFTQPEMFGEGFRGMRRAMKDSIAAFRSEGNKHLPQMPGDWGMTAQFLGQVQPAQAILTGTSSFRLDKLAAYLSVDGSERYFKSGLKADYSPHEAKVFADEILEEILGYYQPPREPYQNHDQYLAAAFSVAENRTRADQVYKSLLQQIAKFWGTLLAVRGYSRGESFVARNVGLRSFWNKGQWDVKIIFMDHDALVIPNSSSGRFFAHGDVPNMTLDERYIWERSRPERFAASEVGCLHTIYRVGKQLDEEGQAVARVELKNAYRTTQQQMLTNPELQHMFSKGVVERIRDWDTLVRGYLQMNGDKRAAVKWKKEMKKMLAASGYKQDMFDAYVATIEKNRPFLTRQAFLFDSEAEKHAKLEPN
;
A
#
# COMPACT_ATOMS: atom_id res chain seq x y z
N MET A 1 -66.17 1.90 5.36
CA MET A 1 -65.22 2.94 4.91
C MET A 1 -64.47 3.46 6.12
N THR A 2 -63.32 2.85 6.42
CA THR A 2 -62.46 3.16 7.56
C THR A 2 -61.66 4.42 7.26
N ASN A 3 -61.77 5.42 8.14
CA ASN A 3 -61.03 6.68 8.11
C ASN A 3 -59.52 6.39 8.25
N LEU A 4 -58.79 6.29 7.14
CA LEU A 4 -57.33 6.32 7.13
C LEU A 4 -56.90 7.73 7.59
N GLY A 5 -56.57 7.83 8.88
CA GLY A 5 -56.10 9.06 9.50
C GLY A 5 -54.97 9.69 8.70
N ARG A 6 -55.13 10.98 8.35
CA ARG A 6 -54.06 11.80 7.78
C ARG A 6 -52.85 11.74 8.71
N ALA A 7 -51.80 11.02 8.29
CA ALA A 7 -50.51 11.07 8.96
C ALA A 7 -50.07 12.54 9.08
N ARG A 8 -49.86 13.01 10.32
CA ARG A 8 -49.33 14.36 10.58
C ARG A 8 -48.01 14.50 9.82
N ARG A 9 -47.96 15.41 8.85
CA ARG A 9 -46.71 15.78 8.17
C ARG A 9 -45.77 16.37 9.22
N ILE A 10 -44.77 15.61 9.61
CA ILE A 10 -43.64 16.11 10.41
C ILE A 10 -43.00 17.27 9.61
N SER A 11 -42.75 18.41 10.25
CA SER A 11 -42.11 19.54 9.57
C SER A 11 -40.71 19.12 9.10
N SER A 12 -40.24 19.69 7.99
CA SER A 12 -38.89 19.41 7.46
C SER A 12 -37.78 19.59 8.51
N ASP A 13 -38.01 20.52 9.43
CA ASP A 13 -37.03 20.94 10.43
C ASP A 13 -36.98 19.93 11.58
N THR A 14 -38.14 19.41 12.00
CA THR A 14 -38.21 18.30 12.97
C THR A 14 -37.56 17.04 12.41
N ARG A 15 -37.75 16.74 11.11
CA ARG A 15 -37.11 15.61 10.43
C ARG A 15 -35.58 15.73 10.46
N LEU A 16 -35.03 16.90 10.11
CA LEU A 16 -33.59 17.14 10.07
C LEU A 16 -32.98 17.09 11.47
N LEU A 17 -33.61 17.71 12.47
CA LEU A 17 -33.16 17.68 13.86
C LEU A 17 -33.09 16.25 14.41
N ASN A 18 -34.11 15.43 14.15
CA ASN A 18 -34.11 14.02 14.56
C ASN A 18 -32.96 13.23 13.93
N LEU A 19 -32.65 13.50 12.65
CA LEU A 19 -31.51 12.88 12.00
C LEU A 19 -30.20 13.33 12.64
N MET A 20 -30.03 14.62 12.90
CA MET A 20 -28.80 15.18 13.49
C MET A 20 -28.56 14.67 14.90
N HIS A 21 -29.63 14.49 15.68
CA HIS A 21 -29.53 13.95 17.03
C HIS A 21 -28.94 12.53 17.05
N SER A 22 -29.17 11.75 16.00
CA SER A 22 -28.58 10.41 15.86
C SER A 22 -27.14 10.40 15.33
N GLU A 23 -26.69 11.49 14.70
CA GLU A 23 -25.42 11.50 13.94
C GLU A 23 -24.34 12.42 14.55
N PHE A 24 -24.71 13.41 15.36
CA PHE A 24 -23.77 14.40 15.90
C PHE A 24 -24.01 14.70 17.38
N PRO A 25 -22.93 14.75 18.20
CA PRO A 25 -23.02 15.19 19.59
C PRO A 25 -23.55 16.64 19.72
N ASP A 26 -23.09 17.55 18.85
CA ASP A 26 -23.61 18.93 18.78
C ASP A 26 -24.67 19.03 17.67
N THR A 27 -25.88 18.64 18.04
CA THR A 27 -27.03 18.54 17.12
C THR A 27 -27.40 19.89 16.49
N HIS A 28 -27.32 21.00 17.23
CA HIS A 28 -27.83 22.29 16.76
C HIS A 28 -26.94 22.91 15.70
N GLN A 29 -25.63 22.94 15.92
CA GLN A 29 -24.70 23.50 14.93
C GLN A 29 -24.71 22.71 13.63
N ALA A 30 -24.75 21.38 13.71
CA ALA A 30 -24.83 20.51 12.54
C ALA A 30 -26.16 20.70 11.78
N ALA A 31 -27.28 20.80 12.52
CA ALA A 31 -28.60 21.04 11.93
C ALA A 31 -28.68 22.39 11.20
N ASP A 32 -28.20 23.48 11.82
CA ASP A 32 -28.21 24.81 11.21
C ASP A 32 -27.40 24.86 9.91
N LEU A 33 -26.21 24.23 9.93
CA LEU A 33 -25.35 24.17 8.76
C LEU A 33 -25.99 23.36 7.63
N LEU A 34 -26.59 22.21 7.94
CA LEU A 34 -27.30 21.39 6.95
C LEU A 34 -28.57 22.07 6.44
N GLU A 35 -29.30 22.77 7.28
CA GLU A 35 -30.51 23.45 6.86
C GLU A 35 -30.18 24.55 5.84
N GLU A 36 -29.15 25.35 6.10
CA GLU A 36 -28.66 26.34 5.14
C GLU A 36 -28.14 25.68 3.85
N PHE A 37 -27.34 24.62 3.97
CA PHE A 37 -26.83 23.85 2.83
C PHE A 37 -27.96 23.42 1.88
N LEU A 38 -29.05 22.86 2.42
CA LEU A 38 -30.18 22.35 1.65
C LEU A 38 -31.07 23.46 1.05
N ARG A 39 -30.95 24.71 1.52
CA ARG A 39 -31.61 25.89 0.91
C ARG A 39 -30.91 26.33 -0.39
N HIS A 40 -29.61 26.08 -0.53
CA HIS A 40 -28.82 26.52 -1.70
C HIS A 40 -28.92 25.55 -2.90
N ARG A 41 -29.74 25.89 -3.90
CA ARG A 41 -29.83 25.12 -5.17
C ARG A 41 -28.72 25.45 -6.17
N ALA A 42 -28.20 26.67 -6.15
CA ALA A 42 -27.07 27.12 -6.95
C ALA A 42 -25.88 27.44 -6.04
N TYR A 43 -24.71 27.67 -6.64
CA TYR A 43 -23.53 28.15 -5.92
C TYR A 43 -23.84 29.45 -5.15
N SER A 44 -23.34 29.54 -3.92
CA SER A 44 -23.45 30.73 -3.08
C SER A 44 -22.08 31.11 -2.51
N ARG A 45 -21.49 32.20 -3.01
CA ARG A 45 -20.19 32.70 -2.52
C ARG A 45 -20.19 32.98 -1.01
N LYS A 46 -21.26 33.60 -0.50
CA LYS A 46 -21.42 33.89 0.93
C LYS A 46 -21.43 32.61 1.76
N TYR A 47 -22.13 31.58 1.31
CA TYR A 47 -22.19 30.32 2.02
C TYR A 47 -20.86 29.56 1.95
N CYS A 48 -20.16 29.58 0.82
CA CYS A 48 -18.80 29.04 0.73
C CYS A 48 -17.83 29.71 1.72
N LEU A 49 -17.92 31.03 1.91
CA LEU A 49 -17.13 31.73 2.91
C LEU A 49 -17.44 31.27 4.34
N ARG A 50 -18.73 31.04 4.67
CA ARG A 50 -19.12 30.45 5.95
C ARG A 50 -18.53 29.06 6.13
N LEU A 51 -18.63 28.19 5.13
CA LEU A 51 -18.06 26.83 5.16
C LEU A 51 -16.54 26.84 5.33
N LEU A 52 -15.84 27.73 4.63
CA LEU A 52 -14.39 27.93 4.80
C LEU A 52 -14.04 28.35 6.23
N SER A 53 -14.85 29.23 6.85
CA SER A 53 -14.67 29.64 8.24
C SER A 53 -14.84 28.46 9.19
N VAL A 54 -15.96 27.74 9.09
CA VAL A 54 -16.27 26.57 9.93
C VAL A 54 -15.18 25.51 9.82
N ALA A 55 -14.75 25.16 8.60
CA ALA A 55 -13.72 24.14 8.40
C ALA A 55 -12.35 24.53 9.01
N ARG A 56 -12.03 25.83 9.09
CA ARG A 56 -10.74 26.34 9.60
C ARG A 56 -10.71 26.61 11.10
N GLN A 57 -11.85 26.92 11.72
CA GLN A 57 -11.94 27.32 13.13
C GLN A 57 -11.97 26.10 14.07
N GLY A 58 -10.80 25.51 14.30
CA GLY A 58 -10.68 24.29 15.10
C GLY A 58 -11.08 24.39 16.57
N ALA A 59 -11.08 25.59 17.16
CA ALA A 59 -11.46 25.79 18.57
C ALA A 59 -12.98 25.90 18.78
N ASP A 60 -13.72 26.38 17.79
CA ASP A 60 -15.14 26.71 17.92
C ASP A 60 -16.06 25.59 17.42
N PHE A 61 -15.54 24.67 16.59
CA PHE A 61 -16.31 23.59 15.97
C PHE A 61 -15.64 22.24 16.18
N GLY A 62 -16.45 21.24 16.56
CA GLY A 62 -15.99 19.85 16.65
C GLY A 62 -15.53 19.28 15.31
N TRP A 63 -14.62 18.30 15.37
CA TRP A 63 -14.00 17.66 14.20
C TRP A 63 -15.04 17.20 13.15
N ASP A 64 -16.12 16.57 13.61
CA ASP A 64 -17.19 16.05 12.74
C ASP A 64 -17.91 17.15 11.94
N ILE A 65 -18.17 18.30 12.56
CA ILE A 65 -18.82 19.44 11.91
C ILE A 65 -17.88 20.05 10.88
N ARG A 66 -16.58 20.15 11.20
CA ARG A 66 -15.56 20.65 10.26
C ARG A 66 -15.48 19.76 9.04
N ARG A 67 -15.42 18.44 9.21
CA ARG A 67 -15.43 17.46 8.12
C ARG A 67 -16.68 17.57 7.24
N LEU A 68 -17.86 17.72 7.85
CA LEU A 68 -19.11 17.95 7.12
C LEU A 68 -19.07 19.25 6.30
N ALA A 69 -18.54 20.34 6.88
CA ALA A 69 -18.39 21.62 6.19
C ALA A 69 -17.47 21.52 4.96
N VAL A 70 -16.40 20.72 5.04
CA VAL A 70 -15.52 20.45 3.88
C VAL A 70 -16.30 19.79 2.74
N LEU A 71 -17.06 18.73 3.01
CA LEU A 71 -17.82 18.03 1.96
C LEU A 71 -18.95 18.90 1.37
N MET A 72 -19.58 19.74 2.19
CA MET A 72 -20.54 20.74 1.71
C MET A 72 -19.89 21.78 0.80
N LEU A 73 -18.66 22.18 1.11
CA LEU A 73 -17.90 23.13 0.29
C LEU A 73 -17.59 22.51 -1.07
N GLU A 74 -17.14 21.25 -1.11
CA GLU A 74 -16.95 20.49 -2.35
C GLU A 74 -18.23 20.49 -3.20
N HIS A 75 -19.37 20.19 -2.59
CA HIS A 75 -20.66 20.22 -3.27
C HIS A 75 -21.02 21.61 -3.82
N GLN A 76 -20.73 22.70 -3.10
CA GLN A 76 -20.96 24.06 -3.59
C GLN A 76 -20.04 24.41 -4.76
N ILE A 77 -18.77 23.99 -4.73
CA ILE A 77 -17.83 24.18 -5.84
C ILE A 77 -18.29 23.42 -7.07
N LEU A 78 -18.80 22.19 -6.91
CA LEU A 78 -19.29 21.38 -8.03
C LEU A 78 -20.48 22.03 -8.77
N LYS A 79 -21.26 22.90 -8.12
CA LYS A 79 -22.33 23.70 -8.76
C LYS A 79 -21.83 24.85 -9.64
N LEU A 80 -20.55 25.24 -9.57
CA LEU A 80 -19.99 26.29 -10.42
C LEU A 80 -19.65 25.76 -11.81
N PRO A 81 -20.14 26.34 -12.92
CA PRO A 81 -19.65 25.99 -14.25
C PRO A 81 -18.13 26.17 -14.34
N SER A 82 -17.42 25.22 -14.97
CA SER A 82 -15.95 25.25 -15.13
C SER A 82 -15.44 26.50 -15.85
N GLU A 83 -16.30 27.16 -16.62
CA GLU A 83 -16.01 28.39 -17.36
C GLU A 83 -16.12 29.66 -16.50
N ASN A 84 -16.67 29.57 -15.27
CA ASN A 84 -16.75 30.71 -14.35
C ASN A 84 -15.42 30.93 -13.62
N LEU A 85 -14.40 31.32 -14.38
CA LEU A 85 -13.03 31.44 -13.88
C LEU A 85 -12.86 32.49 -12.78
N GLU A 86 -13.70 33.53 -12.73
CA GLU A 86 -13.63 34.55 -11.68
C GLU A 86 -14.01 33.99 -10.30
N GLN A 87 -15.03 33.13 -10.23
CA GLN A 87 -15.39 32.49 -8.96
C GLN A 87 -14.34 31.45 -8.56
N PHE A 88 -13.77 30.72 -9.52
CA PHE A 88 -12.65 29.81 -9.23
C PHE A 88 -11.40 30.56 -8.79
N ASP A 89 -11.05 31.67 -9.42
CA ASP A 89 -9.94 32.54 -9.01
C ASP A 89 -10.08 32.95 -7.54
N PHE A 90 -11.28 33.43 -7.17
CA PHE A 90 -11.61 33.76 -5.79
C PHE A 90 -11.46 32.56 -4.84
N LEU A 91 -12.07 31.41 -5.16
CA LEU A 91 -12.05 30.24 -4.29
C LEU A 91 -10.64 29.66 -4.12
N LEU A 92 -9.86 29.59 -5.20
CA LEU A 92 -8.50 29.07 -5.16
C LEU A 92 -7.57 29.99 -4.36
N ALA A 93 -7.76 31.32 -4.44
CA ALA A 93 -7.08 32.25 -3.55
C ALA A 93 -7.51 32.04 -2.08
N GLN A 94 -8.80 31.85 -1.81
CA GLN A 94 -9.27 31.54 -0.47
C GLN A 94 -8.70 30.24 0.07
N LEU A 95 -8.56 29.19 -0.74
CA LEU A 95 -7.94 27.91 -0.41
C LEU A 95 -6.41 27.97 -0.32
N LYS A 96 -5.78 29.14 -0.56
CA LYS A 96 -4.33 29.32 -0.60
C LYS A 96 -3.64 28.47 -1.67
N LEU A 97 -4.34 28.18 -2.75
CA LEU A 97 -3.80 27.51 -3.95
C LEU A 97 -3.21 28.52 -4.95
N LYS A 98 -3.45 29.82 -4.74
CA LYS A 98 -2.90 30.93 -5.52
C LYS A 98 -2.25 31.98 -4.61
N PRO A 99 -1.23 32.70 -5.08
CA PRO A 99 -0.61 33.78 -4.33
C PRO A 99 -1.46 35.05 -4.23
N ALA A 100 -2.29 35.32 -5.24
CA ALA A 100 -3.18 36.47 -5.29
C ALA A 100 -4.35 36.23 -6.25
N LEU A 101 -5.34 37.11 -6.21
CA LEU A 101 -6.44 37.18 -7.18
C LEU A 101 -5.93 37.66 -8.55
N GLY A 102 -6.50 37.14 -9.62
CA GLY A 102 -6.21 37.52 -10.99
C GLY A 102 -6.21 36.33 -11.96
N LEU A 103 -6.94 36.47 -13.07
CA LEU A 103 -7.10 35.38 -14.06
C LEU A 103 -5.79 35.01 -14.79
N SER A 104 -4.84 35.95 -14.88
CA SER A 104 -3.50 35.72 -15.45
C SER A 104 -2.53 35.07 -14.48
N ILE A 105 -2.86 35.05 -13.18
CA ILE A 105 -2.02 34.43 -12.15
C ILE A 105 -2.34 32.94 -12.11
N GLY A 106 -1.32 32.09 -12.23
CA GLY A 106 -1.47 30.64 -12.08
C GLY A 106 -1.69 30.19 -10.63
N VAL A 107 -1.89 28.89 -10.44
CA VAL A 107 -1.81 28.26 -9.10
C VAL A 107 -0.36 27.95 -8.76
N TYR A 108 -0.08 27.71 -7.46
CA TYR A 108 1.25 27.32 -7.01
C TYR A 108 1.72 26.02 -7.69
N SER A 109 3.01 25.93 -8.01
CA SER A 109 3.61 24.72 -8.61
C SER A 109 3.59 23.50 -7.69
N SER A 110 3.35 23.68 -6.39
CA SER A 110 3.19 22.59 -5.42
C SER A 110 2.08 21.60 -5.82
N VAL A 111 1.04 22.06 -6.53
CA VAL A 111 -0.06 21.20 -7.00
C VAL A 111 0.42 20.12 -7.98
N LEU A 112 1.55 20.32 -8.66
CA LEU A 112 2.10 19.30 -9.56
C LEU A 112 2.53 18.04 -8.80
N ARG A 113 3.01 18.20 -7.56
CA ARG A 113 3.33 17.05 -6.67
C ARG A 113 2.08 16.35 -6.16
N GLU A 114 0.92 17.00 -6.22
CA GLU A 114 -0.37 16.42 -5.88
C GLU A 114 -1.02 15.68 -7.05
N GLY A 115 -0.34 15.60 -8.20
CA GLY A 115 -0.78 14.88 -9.39
C GLY A 115 -1.50 15.72 -10.44
N PHE A 116 -1.62 17.03 -10.26
CA PHE A 116 -2.11 17.92 -11.32
C PHE A 116 -1.07 18.06 -12.44
N SER A 117 -1.51 18.24 -13.69
CA SER A 117 -0.61 18.33 -14.84
C SER A 117 -0.26 19.77 -15.26
N THR A 118 -0.82 20.77 -14.59
CA THR A 118 -0.71 22.18 -15.01
C THR A 118 -0.86 23.13 -13.83
N THR A 119 -0.24 24.30 -13.94
CA THR A 119 -0.42 25.45 -13.04
C THR A 119 -1.26 26.57 -13.64
N GLU A 120 -1.66 26.44 -14.91
CA GLU A 120 -2.50 27.42 -15.59
C GLU A 120 -3.94 27.34 -15.09
N LEU A 121 -4.55 28.49 -14.79
CA LEU A 121 -5.82 28.56 -14.08
C LEU A 121 -6.95 27.76 -14.77
N ARG A 122 -7.20 27.99 -16.06
CA ARG A 122 -8.32 27.37 -16.79
C ARG A 122 -8.20 25.83 -16.86
N PRO A 123 -7.10 25.24 -17.35
CA PRO A 123 -6.98 23.79 -17.37
C PRO A 123 -6.85 23.19 -15.96
N PHE A 124 -6.26 23.91 -15.00
CA PHE A 124 -6.27 23.49 -13.59
C PHE A 124 -7.69 23.39 -13.02
N VAL A 125 -8.56 24.38 -13.25
CA VAL A 125 -9.96 24.37 -12.79
C VAL A 125 -10.71 23.14 -13.30
N ARG A 126 -10.48 22.73 -14.55
CA ARG A 126 -11.08 21.50 -15.10
C ARG A 126 -10.61 20.27 -14.32
N GLN A 127 -9.30 20.11 -14.13
CA GLN A 127 -8.73 18.99 -13.37
C GLN A 127 -9.17 19.00 -11.90
N PHE A 128 -9.21 20.16 -11.27
CA PHE A 128 -9.65 20.33 -9.88
C PHE A 128 -11.11 19.89 -9.72
N ARG A 129 -11.99 20.30 -10.63
CA ARG A 129 -13.38 19.81 -10.66
C ARG A 129 -13.43 18.30 -10.85
N THR A 130 -12.73 17.75 -11.85
CA THR A 130 -12.72 16.29 -12.09
C THR A 130 -12.23 15.50 -10.88
N ARG A 131 -11.28 16.05 -10.10
CA ARG A 131 -10.85 15.43 -8.84
C ARG A 131 -11.99 15.34 -7.84
N LEU A 132 -12.75 16.44 -7.64
CA LEU A 132 -13.92 16.49 -6.75
C LEU A 132 -15.08 15.60 -7.25
N GLU A 133 -15.26 15.52 -8.57
CA GLU A 133 -16.33 14.74 -9.22
C GLU A 133 -16.23 13.23 -8.95
N ARG A 134 -15.11 12.73 -8.40
CA ARG A 134 -14.97 11.34 -7.93
C ARG A 134 -16.11 10.89 -7.02
N LEU A 135 -16.67 11.81 -6.24
CA LEU A 135 -17.73 11.54 -5.27
C LEU A 135 -19.12 11.97 -5.79
N ASN A 136 -19.29 12.16 -7.10
CA ASN A 136 -20.57 12.58 -7.69
C ASN A 136 -21.72 11.62 -7.36
N ARG A 137 -21.44 10.31 -7.17
CA ARG A 137 -22.44 9.35 -6.70
C ARG A 137 -23.14 9.77 -5.40
N ILE A 138 -22.48 10.57 -4.55
CA ILE A 138 -23.05 11.13 -3.32
C ILE A 138 -23.55 12.56 -3.56
N HIS A 139 -22.75 13.41 -4.19
CA HIS A 139 -23.14 14.82 -4.44
C HIS A 139 -24.42 14.94 -5.27
N ASP A 140 -24.62 14.06 -6.26
CA ASP A 140 -25.79 14.09 -7.13
C ASP A 140 -27.08 13.69 -6.40
N GLN A 141 -27.00 13.00 -5.27
CA GLN A 141 -28.18 12.66 -4.48
C GLN A 141 -28.72 13.85 -3.67
N ILE A 142 -27.93 14.91 -3.49
CA ILE A 142 -28.34 16.11 -2.76
C ILE A 142 -29.20 17.01 -3.65
N LYS A 143 -30.51 16.99 -3.43
CA LYS A 143 -31.53 17.75 -4.21
C LYS A 143 -32.14 18.91 -3.41
N GLY A 144 -31.34 19.56 -2.57
CA GLY A 144 -31.77 20.65 -1.66
C GLY A 144 -32.79 20.14 -0.64
N LYS A 145 -33.83 20.91 -0.31
CA LYS A 145 -34.89 20.48 0.62
C LYS A 145 -35.61 19.17 0.25
N ARG A 146 -35.48 18.68 -0.99
CA ARG A 146 -36.03 17.39 -1.46
C ARG A 146 -35.09 16.20 -1.26
N THR A 147 -33.92 16.41 -0.66
CA THR A 147 -32.97 15.32 -0.35
C THR A 147 -33.64 14.32 0.60
N SER A 148 -33.52 13.03 0.28
CA SER A 148 -34.02 11.96 1.13
C SER A 148 -33.14 11.82 2.38
N ASP A 149 -33.70 11.27 3.46
CA ASP A 149 -32.93 11.05 4.70
C ASP A 149 -31.77 10.09 4.45
N GLN A 150 -31.97 9.11 3.57
CA GLN A 150 -30.96 8.14 3.16
C GLN A 150 -29.77 8.80 2.44
N ALA A 151 -30.03 9.66 1.45
CA ALA A 151 -28.97 10.40 0.75
C ALA A 151 -28.21 11.32 1.70
N LEU A 152 -28.91 11.89 2.70
CA LEU A 152 -28.28 12.74 3.71
C LEU A 152 -27.41 11.92 4.69
N ARG A 153 -27.85 10.73 5.10
CA ARG A 153 -27.02 9.80 5.89
C ARG A 153 -25.76 9.38 5.14
N GLU A 154 -25.87 9.01 3.86
CA GLU A 154 -24.70 8.69 3.03
C GLU A 154 -23.71 9.87 2.92
N PHE A 155 -24.23 11.09 2.78
CA PHE A 155 -23.43 12.30 2.75
C PHE A 155 -22.69 12.54 4.07
N ILE A 156 -23.37 12.35 5.20
CA ILE A 156 -22.78 12.47 6.54
C ILE A 156 -21.74 11.38 6.77
N GLU A 157 -22.03 10.13 6.41
CA GLU A 157 -21.08 9.03 6.56
C GLU A 157 -19.82 9.26 5.72
N LEU A 158 -19.96 9.70 4.47
CA LEU A 158 -18.82 10.06 3.62
C LEU A 158 -17.97 11.16 4.24
N SER A 159 -18.58 12.13 4.92
CA SER A 159 -17.82 13.18 5.61
C SER A 159 -16.91 12.63 6.71
N ARG A 160 -17.18 11.44 7.25
CA ARG A 160 -16.33 10.79 8.25
C ARG A 160 -15.11 10.08 7.65
N ARG A 161 -14.97 10.05 6.32
CA ARG A 161 -13.86 9.45 5.58
C ARG A 161 -12.86 10.52 5.16
N ASP A 162 -12.00 10.95 6.09
CA ASP A 162 -11.09 12.09 5.90
C ASP A 162 -10.33 12.05 4.57
N CYS A 163 -9.78 10.90 4.17
CA CYS A 163 -9.03 10.76 2.92
C CYS A 163 -9.85 10.97 1.64
N LYS A 164 -11.18 10.93 1.72
CA LYS A 164 -12.08 11.20 0.60
C LYS A 164 -12.42 12.69 0.47
N LEU A 165 -12.22 13.48 1.52
CA LEU A 165 -12.46 14.93 1.52
C LEU A 165 -11.31 15.68 0.84
N SER A 166 -11.34 15.77 -0.49
CA SER A 166 -10.29 16.37 -1.33
C SER A 166 -9.82 17.76 -0.86
N LEU A 167 -10.72 18.60 -0.34
CA LEU A 167 -10.39 19.95 0.14
C LEU A 167 -9.82 19.99 1.55
N ALA A 168 -9.96 18.92 2.34
CA ALA A 168 -9.56 18.90 3.75
C ALA A 168 -8.06 19.23 3.92
N ARG A 169 -7.21 18.79 2.99
CA ARG A 169 -5.78 19.08 2.99
C ARG A 169 -5.40 20.58 2.89
N TYR A 170 -6.31 21.42 2.42
CA TYR A 170 -6.10 22.87 2.31
C TYR A 170 -6.77 23.65 3.45
N LEU A 171 -7.54 22.96 4.29
CA LEU A 171 -8.37 23.55 5.33
C LEU A 171 -7.94 23.14 6.73
N PHE A 172 -7.39 21.94 6.87
CA PHE A 172 -6.81 21.43 8.10
C PHE A 172 -5.30 21.65 8.10
N THR A 173 -4.75 21.98 9.27
CA THR A 173 -3.31 22.15 9.43
C THR A 173 -2.63 20.81 9.73
N PRO A 174 -1.36 20.61 9.33
CA PRO A 174 -0.62 19.40 9.68
C PRO A 174 -0.54 19.12 11.18
N ASP A 175 -0.58 20.15 12.03
CA ASP A 175 -0.57 20.01 13.49
C ASP A 175 -1.88 19.38 14.00
N GLU A 176 -3.02 19.92 13.59
CA GLU A 176 -4.34 19.36 13.94
C GLU A 176 -4.46 17.90 13.51
N ILE A 177 -3.96 17.54 12.32
CA ILE A 177 -4.03 16.15 11.84
C ILE A 177 -3.18 15.21 12.70
N VAL A 178 -2.00 15.64 13.11
CA VAL A 178 -1.15 14.83 13.99
C VAL A 178 -1.82 14.64 15.35
N ASP A 179 -2.47 15.67 15.89
CA ASP A 179 -3.22 15.57 17.14
C ASP A 179 -4.40 14.59 17.00
N GLU A 180 -5.17 14.65 15.91
CA GLU A 180 -6.26 13.70 15.63
C GLU A 180 -5.78 12.27 15.40
N ILE A 181 -4.60 12.07 14.80
CA ILE A 181 -3.96 10.76 14.67
C ILE A 181 -3.59 10.23 16.06
N ILE A 182 -2.93 11.04 16.89
CA ILE A 182 -2.46 10.63 18.22
C ILE A 182 -3.62 10.28 19.15
N LYS A 183 -4.75 10.99 19.08
CA LYS A 183 -5.96 10.69 19.86
C LYS A 183 -6.51 9.27 19.64
N GLN A 184 -6.25 8.68 18.48
CA GLN A 184 -6.71 7.34 18.12
C GLN A 184 -5.71 6.23 18.46
N LEU A 185 -4.55 6.58 19.03
CA LEU A 185 -3.41 5.69 19.23
C LEU A 185 -2.93 5.73 20.68
N ARG A 186 -2.21 4.68 21.09
CA ARG A 186 -1.34 4.78 22.28
C ARG A 186 0.06 5.15 21.81
N VAL A 187 0.73 6.01 22.57
CA VAL A 187 2.08 6.50 22.22
C VAL A 187 3.03 6.26 23.37
N THR A 188 4.19 5.66 23.09
CA THR A 188 5.24 5.43 24.08
C THR A 188 6.59 5.93 23.57
N ASP A 189 7.60 5.88 24.45
CA ASP A 189 8.95 6.34 24.12
C ASP A 189 9.69 5.26 23.31
N GLY A 190 10.31 5.68 22.23
CA GLY A 190 11.32 4.94 21.47
C GLY A 190 12.68 5.62 21.52
N ILE A 191 13.66 4.96 20.93
CA ILE A 191 15.03 5.46 20.76
C ILE A 191 15.33 5.45 19.27
N ARG A 192 15.90 6.54 18.76
CA ARG A 192 16.31 6.63 17.37
C ARG A 192 17.25 5.47 17.01
N ASP A 193 16.95 4.78 15.93
CA ASP A 193 17.82 3.74 15.40
C ASP A 193 19.12 4.37 14.85
N LEU A 194 20.24 4.16 15.55
CA LEU A 194 21.57 4.63 15.13
C LEU A 194 22.37 3.43 14.58
N ASP A 195 22.15 3.12 13.30
CA ASP A 195 22.97 2.13 12.60
C ASP A 195 24.18 2.80 11.96
N LYS A 196 25.34 2.70 12.62
CA LYS A 196 26.60 3.24 12.09
C LYS A 196 27.09 2.55 10.82
N SER A 197 26.57 1.36 10.52
CA SER A 197 26.88 0.63 9.29
C SER A 197 25.92 0.95 8.15
N GLU A 198 24.94 1.82 8.38
CA GLU A 198 23.94 2.18 7.39
C GLU A 198 24.58 2.88 6.17
N PRO A 199 24.42 2.34 4.96
CA PRO A 199 24.89 3.02 3.76
C PRO A 199 24.25 4.41 3.58
N GLU A 200 25.04 5.43 3.27
CA GLU A 200 24.56 6.83 3.08
C GLU A 200 23.39 6.95 2.10
N ARG A 201 23.36 6.08 1.08
CA ARG A 201 22.26 6.00 0.11
C ARG A 201 20.87 5.84 0.76
N ILE A 202 20.78 5.24 1.95
CA ILE A 202 19.49 5.07 2.64
C ILE A 202 18.95 6.42 3.07
N GLN A 203 19.78 7.27 3.68
CA GLN A 203 19.38 8.63 4.07
C GLN A 203 19.05 9.51 2.86
N SER A 204 19.80 9.36 1.75
CA SER A 204 19.50 10.09 0.51
C SER A 204 18.14 9.69 -0.08
N GLU A 205 17.81 8.41 -0.11
CA GLU A 205 16.52 7.93 -0.64
C GLU A 205 15.36 8.23 0.33
N MET A 206 15.58 8.19 1.66
CA MET A 206 14.61 8.68 2.65
C MET A 206 14.28 10.16 2.42
N THR A 207 15.32 10.99 2.27
CA THR A 207 15.17 12.44 2.02
C THR A 207 14.44 12.68 0.70
N ARG A 208 14.79 11.93 -0.34
CA ARG A 208 14.12 11.97 -1.64
C ARG A 208 12.64 11.61 -1.50
N ALA A 209 12.30 10.50 -0.85
CA ALA A 209 10.93 10.05 -0.68
C ALA A 209 10.09 11.12 0.03
N ILE A 210 10.61 11.76 1.08
CA ILE A 210 9.93 12.89 1.75
C ILE A 210 9.76 14.10 0.81
N HIS A 211 10.76 14.41 -0.02
CA HIS A 211 10.72 15.56 -0.93
C HIS A 211 9.72 15.40 -2.09
N LEU A 212 9.46 14.15 -2.50
CA LEU A 212 8.49 13.82 -3.54
C LEU A 212 7.05 13.88 -3.04
N LEU A 213 6.82 13.78 -1.73
CA LEU A 213 5.48 13.96 -1.16
C LEU A 213 4.99 15.39 -1.37
N PRO A 214 3.67 15.60 -1.51
CA PRO A 214 3.12 16.93 -1.41
C PRO A 214 3.38 17.54 -0.02
N ASP A 215 3.39 18.87 0.05
CA ASP A 215 3.89 19.59 1.23
C ASP A 215 3.12 19.28 2.52
N PHE A 216 1.80 19.08 2.41
CA PHE A 216 0.94 18.73 3.53
C PHE A 216 1.34 17.37 4.15
N GLU A 217 1.42 16.34 3.31
CA GLU A 217 1.84 14.98 3.67
C GLU A 217 3.25 14.97 4.25
N ALA A 218 4.18 15.66 3.58
CA ALA A 218 5.57 15.74 4.04
C ALA A 218 5.67 16.42 5.42
N ARG A 219 4.82 17.41 5.72
CA ARG A 219 4.79 18.07 7.05
C ARG A 219 4.20 17.16 8.13
N VAL A 220 3.10 16.46 7.85
CA VAL A 220 2.51 15.49 8.79
C VAL A 220 3.52 14.37 9.08
N LEU A 221 4.11 13.78 8.04
CA LEU A 221 5.10 12.71 8.17
C LEU A 221 6.33 13.12 8.99
N ARG A 222 6.87 14.32 8.73
CA ARG A 222 7.99 14.86 9.53
C ARG A 222 7.62 14.97 11.01
N LYS A 223 6.41 15.44 11.35
CA LYS A 223 5.95 15.54 12.74
C LYS A 223 5.81 14.18 13.41
N LEU A 224 5.26 13.20 12.71
CA LEU A 224 5.19 11.81 13.21
C LEU A 224 6.58 11.21 13.46
N CYS A 225 7.60 11.63 12.70
CA CYS A 225 8.99 11.17 12.86
C CYS A 225 9.86 12.02 13.81
N GLN A 226 9.40 13.19 14.26
CA GLN A 226 10.24 14.18 14.98
C GLN A 226 10.66 13.72 16.38
N ARG A 227 9.70 13.20 17.14
CA ARG A 227 9.93 12.58 18.44
C ARG A 227 10.06 11.10 18.13
N SER A 228 11.07 10.39 18.65
CA SER A 228 11.22 8.95 18.46
C SER A 228 10.10 8.17 19.19
N ASN A 229 8.85 8.51 18.90
CA ASN A 229 7.65 7.93 19.43
C ASN A 229 7.45 6.55 18.82
N ILE A 230 6.87 5.65 19.61
CA ILE A 230 6.34 4.39 19.13
C ILE A 230 4.82 4.49 19.19
N TYR A 231 4.17 4.17 18.08
CA TYR A 231 2.73 4.24 17.92
C TYR A 231 2.12 2.85 18.00
N TRP A 232 1.08 2.70 18.81
CA TRP A 232 0.44 1.44 19.08
C TRP A 232 -1.04 1.51 18.80
N VAL A 233 -1.58 0.40 18.31
CA VAL A 233 -3.02 0.21 18.23
C VAL A 233 -3.65 0.39 19.62
N SER A 234 -4.77 1.10 19.66
CA SER A 234 -5.60 1.30 20.85
C SER A 234 -6.96 0.64 20.64
N GLU A 235 -7.76 0.51 21.70
CA GLU A 235 -9.16 0.08 21.57
C GLU A 235 -9.99 1.06 20.71
N GLY A 236 -9.60 2.35 20.70
CA GLY A 236 -10.23 3.37 19.86
C GLY A 236 -9.74 3.40 18.42
N THR A 237 -8.72 2.60 18.06
CA THR A 237 -8.24 2.54 16.67
C THR A 237 -9.23 1.77 15.81
N SER A 238 -9.77 2.44 14.79
CA SER A 238 -10.76 1.85 13.89
C SER A 238 -10.15 0.80 12.96
N SER A 239 -10.86 -0.31 12.74
CA SER A 239 -10.60 -1.24 11.62
C SER A 239 -11.48 -0.97 10.41
N ARG A 240 -12.31 0.09 10.44
CA ARG A 240 -13.13 0.47 9.29
C ARG A 240 -12.26 1.01 8.17
N ILE A 241 -12.56 0.62 6.93
CA ILE A 241 -11.82 1.11 5.77
C ILE A 241 -11.97 2.63 5.67
N ASN A 242 -10.93 3.29 5.17
CA ASN A 242 -10.90 4.74 4.97
C ASN A 242 -10.97 5.57 6.26
N SER A 243 -10.69 4.97 7.42
CA SER A 243 -10.49 5.71 8.67
C SER A 243 -9.19 6.51 8.62
N LEU A 244 -9.12 7.66 9.32
CA LEU A 244 -7.89 8.48 9.41
C LEU A 244 -6.71 7.65 9.92
N VAL A 245 -6.95 6.87 10.97
CA VAL A 245 -6.05 5.84 11.48
C VAL A 245 -6.79 4.51 11.39
N GLU A 246 -6.27 3.61 10.55
CA GLU A 246 -6.82 2.29 10.33
C GLU A 246 -5.91 1.23 10.93
N TYR A 247 -6.49 0.24 11.61
CA TYR A 247 -5.87 -1.04 11.94
C TYR A 247 -6.47 -2.11 10.99
N PRO A 248 -5.86 -2.34 9.80
CA PRO A 248 -6.48 -3.19 8.80
C PRO A 248 -6.68 -4.62 9.30
N ILE A 249 -7.85 -5.19 9.02
CA ILE A 249 -8.26 -6.52 9.50
C ILE A 249 -7.20 -7.58 9.18
N THR A 250 -6.86 -8.41 10.17
CA THR A 250 -5.83 -9.48 10.14
C THR A 250 -4.38 -9.03 9.94
N THR A 251 -4.11 -7.73 9.99
CA THR A 251 -2.73 -7.21 9.97
C THR A 251 -2.26 -6.88 11.39
N VAL A 252 -1.01 -6.48 11.52
CA VAL A 252 -0.45 -5.92 12.77
C VAL A 252 0.23 -4.57 12.48
N VAL A 253 -0.34 -3.80 11.56
CA VAL A 253 0.17 -2.49 11.15
C VAL A 253 -0.89 -1.44 11.41
N LEU A 254 -0.47 -0.18 11.56
CA LEU A 254 -1.38 0.96 11.46
C LEU A 254 -1.20 1.61 10.10
N VAL A 255 -2.29 2.03 9.49
CA VAL A 255 -2.28 2.78 8.24
C VAL A 255 -2.91 4.14 8.49
N ILE A 256 -2.16 5.20 8.19
CA ILE A 256 -2.63 6.59 8.30
C ILE A 256 -3.05 7.06 6.91
N LYS A 257 -4.32 7.47 6.79
CA LYS A 257 -4.93 7.95 5.55
C LYS A 257 -5.24 9.43 5.68
N LEU A 258 -4.37 10.26 5.12
CA LEU A 258 -4.43 11.69 5.36
C LEU A 258 -5.63 12.35 4.67
N PRO A 259 -6.22 13.41 5.27
CA PRO A 259 -7.38 14.07 4.69
C PRO A 259 -7.13 14.58 3.27
N GLY A 260 -8.04 14.26 2.35
CA GLY A 260 -7.93 14.62 0.92
C GLY A 260 -6.71 14.07 0.16
N SER A 261 -5.97 13.14 0.76
CA SER A 261 -4.76 12.56 0.19
C SER A 261 -5.00 11.15 -0.34
N ASP A 262 -4.36 10.85 -1.47
CA ASP A 262 -4.21 9.50 -2.00
C ASP A 262 -2.95 8.78 -1.47
N THR A 263 -2.16 9.44 -0.62
CA THR A 263 -0.98 8.85 0.01
C THR A 263 -1.35 8.24 1.36
N GLU A 264 -0.89 7.01 1.60
CA GLU A 264 -0.99 6.33 2.89
C GLU A 264 0.39 6.14 3.52
N PHE A 265 0.45 6.31 4.85
CA PHE A 265 1.62 5.95 5.64
C PHE A 265 1.34 4.66 6.41
N GLU A 266 2.29 3.73 6.43
CA GLU A 266 2.19 2.51 7.23
C GLU A 266 3.16 2.58 8.41
N ILE A 267 2.68 2.24 9.60
CA ILE A 267 3.50 2.01 10.78
C ILE A 267 3.59 0.49 10.98
N LYS A 268 4.77 -0.07 10.69
CA LYS A 268 5.00 -1.52 10.74
C LYS A 268 5.03 -2.03 12.17
N ARG A 269 4.26 -3.10 12.44
CA ARG A 269 4.23 -3.84 13.71
C ARG A 269 3.90 -2.94 14.91
N ALA A 270 2.66 -2.44 14.92
CA ALA A 270 2.15 -1.49 15.91
C ALA A 270 1.46 -2.16 17.12
N GLY A 271 1.89 -3.38 17.46
CA GLY A 271 1.30 -4.20 18.49
C GLY A 271 -0.04 -4.83 18.12
N ARG A 272 -0.60 -5.57 19.07
CA ARG A 272 -1.95 -6.15 19.01
C ARG A 272 -2.95 -5.32 19.83
N PRO A 273 -4.23 -5.31 19.44
CA PRO A 273 -5.28 -4.77 20.29
C PRO A 273 -5.40 -5.60 21.57
N GLY A 274 -5.70 -4.92 22.69
CA GLY A 274 -5.86 -5.52 24.02
C GLY A 274 -4.75 -5.15 24.99
N GLU A 275 -4.68 -5.88 26.10
CA GLU A 275 -3.77 -5.60 27.23
C GLU A 275 -2.29 -5.80 26.89
N HIS A 276 -1.98 -6.75 25.99
CA HIS A 276 -0.61 -7.12 25.64
C HIS A 276 -0.29 -6.70 24.20
N SER A 277 0.28 -5.50 24.04
CA SER A 277 0.68 -5.01 22.72
C SER A 277 1.78 -5.87 22.08
N LEU A 278 2.69 -6.43 22.89
CA LEU A 278 3.71 -7.38 22.46
C LEU A 278 3.62 -8.70 23.23
N ASP A 279 3.97 -9.81 22.58
CA ASP A 279 4.05 -11.13 23.19
C ASP A 279 5.23 -11.95 22.63
N VAL A 280 5.55 -13.09 23.25
CA VAL A 280 6.57 -14.03 22.80
C VAL A 280 5.94 -15.34 22.37
N VAL A 281 6.21 -15.74 21.13
CA VAL A 281 5.64 -16.94 20.55
C VAL A 281 6.74 -17.84 20.00
N TYR A 282 6.71 -19.12 20.36
CA TYR A 282 7.61 -20.11 19.76
C TYR A 282 6.91 -20.98 18.71
N SER A 283 5.64 -21.33 18.94
CA SER A 283 4.87 -22.19 18.06
C SER A 283 3.42 -21.74 17.92
N ARG A 284 2.82 -21.96 16.74
CA ARG A 284 1.38 -21.77 16.49
C ARG A 284 0.84 -22.96 15.72
N ASN A 285 -0.33 -23.45 16.12
CA ASN A 285 -1.01 -24.58 15.45
C ASN A 285 -0.10 -25.80 15.24
N GLY A 286 0.76 -26.11 16.22
CA GLY A 286 1.69 -27.25 16.17
C GLY A 286 2.99 -27.01 15.38
N TYR A 287 3.20 -25.83 14.79
CA TYR A 287 4.41 -25.50 14.03
C TYR A 287 5.26 -24.46 14.74
N THR A 288 6.58 -24.64 14.75
CA THR A 288 7.53 -23.61 15.16
C THR A 288 7.42 -22.41 14.22
N VAL A 289 7.23 -21.22 14.79
CA VAL A 289 7.17 -19.99 13.99
C VAL A 289 8.58 -19.60 13.54
N PRO A 290 8.74 -18.99 12.34
CA PRO A 290 10.04 -18.52 11.90
C PRO A 290 10.61 -17.48 12.88
N PRO A 291 11.94 -17.29 12.91
CA PRO A 291 12.61 -16.35 13.81
C PRO A 291 11.92 -14.99 13.89
N SER A 292 11.61 -14.38 12.74
CA SER A 292 10.96 -13.07 12.62
C SER A 292 9.59 -12.97 13.29
N HIS A 293 8.90 -14.09 13.53
CA HIS A 293 7.56 -14.14 14.12
C HIS A 293 7.57 -14.43 15.63
N ARG A 294 8.74 -14.61 16.24
CA ARG A 294 8.85 -14.95 17.67
C ARG A 294 8.58 -13.77 18.59
N LEU A 295 8.76 -12.55 18.10
CA LEU A 295 8.26 -11.33 18.71
C LEU A 295 6.91 -11.01 18.09
N ASP A 296 5.85 -11.32 18.82
CA ASP A 296 4.50 -11.15 18.33
C ASP A 296 4.00 -9.72 18.55
N GLY A 297 3.28 -9.17 17.57
CA GLY A 297 2.89 -7.76 17.54
C GLY A 297 4.03 -6.77 17.25
N GLY A 298 5.31 -7.19 17.33
CA GLY A 298 6.49 -6.35 17.12
C GLY A 298 7.31 -6.72 15.90
N SER A 299 8.32 -5.88 15.60
CA SER A 299 9.32 -6.11 14.55
C SER A 299 10.71 -6.25 15.17
N MET A 300 11.58 -7.02 14.52
CA MET A 300 12.98 -7.11 14.91
C MET A 300 13.80 -6.01 14.25
N GLN A 301 14.61 -5.28 15.02
CA GLN A 301 15.40 -4.16 14.49
C GLN A 301 16.31 -4.55 13.32
N TRP A 302 17.02 -5.67 13.43
CA TRP A 302 17.92 -6.13 12.38
C TRP A 302 17.17 -6.47 11.08
N LEU A 303 15.93 -6.98 11.18
CA LEU A 303 15.09 -7.28 10.03
C LEU A 303 14.62 -6.00 9.34
N LEU A 304 14.18 -5.00 10.12
CA LEU A 304 13.79 -3.69 9.57
C LEU A 304 14.98 -2.99 8.89
N ARG A 305 16.19 -3.11 9.43
CA ARG A 305 17.42 -2.58 8.79
C ARG A 305 17.73 -3.31 7.49
N TYR A 306 17.67 -4.65 7.51
CA TYR A 306 17.88 -5.48 6.32
C TYR A 306 16.88 -5.13 5.22
N GLU A 307 15.60 -5.08 5.57
CA GLU A 307 14.52 -4.75 4.66
C GLU A 307 14.69 -3.35 4.07
N ALA A 308 14.89 -2.33 4.92
CA ALA A 308 15.11 -0.96 4.47
C ALA A 308 16.29 -0.86 3.48
N ASN A 309 17.41 -1.52 3.79
CA ASN A 309 18.59 -1.49 2.91
C ASN A 309 18.32 -2.13 1.53
N ASN A 310 17.63 -3.26 1.49
CA ASN A 310 17.33 -3.94 0.22
C ASN A 310 16.23 -3.24 -0.56
N ALA A 311 15.16 -2.78 0.13
CA ALA A 311 14.07 -2.04 -0.48
C ALA A 311 14.57 -0.74 -1.12
N THR A 312 15.37 0.05 -0.39
CA THR A 312 15.98 1.26 -0.91
C THR A 312 16.95 0.97 -2.07
N LYS A 313 17.70 -0.14 -2.01
CA LYS A 313 18.54 -0.57 -3.14
C LYS A 313 17.71 -0.80 -4.40
N LEU A 314 16.59 -1.53 -4.28
CA LEU A 314 15.71 -1.83 -5.40
C LEU A 314 15.03 -0.58 -5.95
N ALA A 315 14.51 0.29 -5.09
CA ALA A 315 13.89 1.54 -5.49
C ALA A 315 14.86 2.40 -6.33
N ARG A 316 16.11 2.53 -5.88
CA ARG A 316 17.15 3.26 -6.62
C ARG A 316 17.49 2.60 -7.96
N ILE A 317 17.63 1.27 -8.01
CA ILE A 317 17.85 0.53 -9.26
C ILE A 317 16.71 0.84 -10.23
N TYR A 318 15.47 0.65 -9.80
CA TYR A 318 14.29 0.85 -10.62
C TYR A 318 14.23 2.27 -11.19
N ARG A 319 14.52 3.28 -10.35
CA ARG A 319 14.57 4.68 -10.77
C ARG A 319 15.66 4.97 -11.79
N LEU A 320 16.87 4.44 -11.58
CA LEU A 320 17.98 4.60 -12.53
C LEU A 320 17.71 3.92 -13.87
N VAL A 321 16.97 2.81 -13.87
CA VAL A 321 16.63 2.07 -15.08
C VAL A 321 15.48 2.72 -15.84
N HIS A 322 14.43 3.15 -15.14
CA HIS A 322 13.15 3.50 -15.75
C HIS A 322 12.82 5.00 -15.71
N GLY A 323 13.60 5.80 -14.99
CA GLY A 323 13.35 7.24 -14.83
C GLY A 323 12.10 7.60 -14.03
N VAL A 324 11.48 6.62 -13.36
CA VAL A 324 10.24 6.78 -12.58
C VAL A 324 10.38 6.08 -11.23
N GLU A 325 9.58 6.49 -10.24
CA GLU A 325 9.57 5.86 -8.92
C GLU A 325 9.07 4.42 -8.98
N ALA A 326 9.64 3.56 -8.13
CA ALA A 326 9.21 2.18 -8.03
C ALA A 326 7.80 2.10 -7.41
N PRO A 327 6.93 1.16 -7.87
CA PRO A 327 5.62 0.91 -7.27
C PRO A 327 5.76 0.16 -5.93
N MET A 328 6.58 0.66 -5.01
CA MET A 328 6.87 0.03 -3.72
C MET A 328 6.87 1.05 -2.59
N SER A 329 6.67 0.56 -1.37
CA SER A 329 6.77 1.38 -0.17
C SER A 329 8.18 1.90 0.07
N ASN A 330 8.30 3.09 0.65
CA ASN A 330 9.57 3.72 0.98
C ASN A 330 9.71 3.83 2.50
N TYR A 331 10.86 3.42 3.03
CA TYR A 331 11.21 3.58 4.44
C TYR A 331 11.52 5.04 4.75
N ILE A 332 10.98 5.56 5.84
CA ILE A 332 11.15 6.97 6.24
C ILE A 332 11.83 7.09 7.59
N SER A 333 11.45 6.28 8.56
CA SER A 333 12.06 6.28 9.88
C SER A 333 12.04 4.90 10.50
N ARG A 334 12.97 4.68 11.43
CA ARG A 334 13.04 3.50 12.30
C ARG A 334 13.35 3.94 13.72
N ALA A 335 12.71 3.30 14.69
CA ALA A 335 12.96 3.53 16.10
C ALA A 335 12.93 2.21 16.88
N SER A 336 13.87 2.03 17.81
CA SER A 336 13.82 0.94 18.79
C SER A 336 12.75 1.24 19.82
N VAL A 337 12.00 0.22 20.23
CA VAL A 337 10.99 0.32 21.28
C VAL A 337 11.67 0.32 22.65
N ASN A 338 11.57 1.44 23.34
CA ASN A 338 12.12 1.59 24.69
C ASN A 338 11.07 1.38 25.79
N SER A 339 9.80 1.68 25.49
CA SER A 339 8.68 1.38 26.37
C SER A 339 7.48 0.86 25.59
N VAL A 340 6.70 0.01 26.24
CA VAL A 340 5.52 -0.67 25.72
C VAL A 340 4.30 -0.21 26.55
N PRO A 341 3.13 -0.05 25.94
CA PRO A 341 1.93 0.29 26.71
C PRO A 341 1.59 -0.81 27.73
N ALA A 342 1.22 -0.42 28.95
CA ALA A 342 0.90 -1.36 30.05
C ALA A 342 -0.14 -0.73 30.99
N GLY A 343 -1.36 -1.28 31.03
CA GLY A 343 -2.51 -0.65 31.73
C GLY A 343 -2.77 0.76 31.19
N ASP A 344 -2.96 1.74 32.08
CA ASP A 344 -3.08 3.17 31.71
C ASP A 344 -1.72 3.87 31.48
N GLY A 345 -0.61 3.16 31.70
CA GLY A 345 0.74 3.70 31.64
C GLY A 345 1.60 3.08 30.54
N LYS A 346 2.92 3.12 30.78
CA LYS A 346 3.96 2.50 29.94
C LYS A 346 5.00 1.80 30.81
N ALA A 347 5.45 0.63 30.37
CA ALA A 347 6.53 -0.12 31.01
C ALA A 347 7.77 -0.11 30.11
N ARG A 348 8.98 -0.06 30.71
CA ARG A 348 10.22 -0.24 29.94
C ARG A 348 10.22 -1.64 29.32
N THR A 349 10.73 -1.79 28.09
CA THR A 349 10.69 -3.07 27.36
C THR A 349 11.24 -4.24 28.17
N LEU A 350 12.33 -4.04 28.92
CA LEU A 350 12.91 -5.06 29.78
C LEU A 350 11.99 -5.46 30.96
N SER A 351 11.37 -4.47 31.62
CA SER A 351 10.40 -4.71 32.70
C SER A 351 9.15 -5.39 32.17
N TYR A 352 8.63 -4.93 31.02
CA TYR A 352 7.43 -5.48 30.36
C TYR A 352 7.52 -7.00 30.23
N PHE A 353 8.62 -7.52 29.70
CA PHE A 353 8.82 -8.97 29.49
C PHE A 353 9.30 -9.75 30.72
N THR A 354 9.54 -9.09 31.86
CA THR A 354 10.10 -9.72 33.08
C THR A 354 9.12 -9.77 34.23
N GLN A 355 8.23 -8.79 34.34
CA GLN A 355 7.31 -8.61 35.46
C GLN A 355 6.03 -9.45 35.27
N PRO A 356 5.68 -10.37 36.20
CA PRO A 356 4.47 -11.18 36.12
C PRO A 356 3.18 -10.38 35.94
N GLU A 357 3.13 -9.19 36.54
CA GLU A 357 1.99 -8.29 36.58
C GLU A 357 1.62 -7.75 35.19
N MET A 358 2.57 -7.73 34.25
CA MET A 358 2.37 -7.25 32.89
C MET A 358 1.58 -8.24 32.02
N PHE A 359 1.62 -9.53 32.37
CA PHE A 359 1.00 -10.62 31.60
C PHE A 359 -0.05 -11.41 32.39
N GLY A 360 -0.21 -11.14 33.69
CA GLY A 360 -1.13 -11.85 34.57
C GLY A 360 -0.97 -13.37 34.46
N GLU A 361 -2.07 -14.07 34.23
CA GLU A 361 -2.09 -15.53 34.05
C GLU A 361 -1.26 -16.02 32.86
N GLY A 362 -1.14 -15.19 31.81
CA GLY A 362 -0.38 -15.49 30.60
C GLY A 362 1.14 -15.51 30.79
N PHE A 363 1.65 -14.96 31.91
CA PHE A 363 3.09 -14.78 32.14
C PHE A 363 3.87 -16.09 31.99
N ARG A 364 3.44 -17.17 32.65
CA ARG A 364 4.16 -18.47 32.61
C ARG A 364 4.24 -19.04 31.19
N GLY A 365 3.18 -18.85 30.39
CA GLY A 365 3.15 -19.27 28.99
C GLY A 365 4.15 -18.49 28.15
N MET A 366 4.15 -17.16 28.27
CA MET A 366 5.10 -16.27 27.62
C MET A 366 6.56 -16.62 28.00
N ARG A 367 6.84 -16.87 29.29
CA ARG A 367 8.19 -17.26 29.75
C ARG A 367 8.67 -18.58 29.14
N ARG A 368 7.78 -19.56 28.99
CA ARG A 368 8.09 -20.82 28.31
C ARG A 368 8.42 -20.58 26.83
N ALA A 369 7.57 -19.85 26.11
CA ALA A 369 7.80 -19.51 24.71
C ALA A 369 9.10 -18.72 24.50
N MET A 370 9.46 -17.84 25.45
CA MET A 370 10.72 -17.10 25.44
C MET A 370 11.92 -18.04 25.59
N LYS A 371 11.89 -18.97 26.54
CA LYS A 371 12.93 -19.98 26.73
C LYS A 371 13.15 -20.80 25.45
N ASP A 372 12.06 -21.27 24.85
CA ASP A 372 12.11 -22.09 23.63
C ASP A 372 12.64 -21.28 22.44
N SER A 373 12.22 -20.01 22.33
CA SER A 373 12.72 -19.08 21.32
C SER A 373 14.22 -18.84 21.44
N ILE A 374 14.75 -18.62 22.64
CA ILE A 374 16.20 -18.45 22.89
C ILE A 374 16.96 -19.72 22.50
N ALA A 375 16.46 -20.89 22.89
CA ALA A 375 17.08 -22.17 22.53
C ALA A 375 17.15 -22.33 21.00
N ALA A 376 16.06 -22.00 20.30
CA ALA A 376 16.01 -22.06 18.85
C ALA A 376 16.94 -21.04 18.18
N PHE A 377 16.99 -19.79 18.65
CA PHE A 377 17.94 -18.78 18.13
C PHE A 377 19.39 -19.26 18.21
N ARG A 378 19.78 -19.95 19.30
CA ARG A 378 21.12 -20.53 19.46
C ARG A 378 21.37 -21.64 18.44
N SER A 379 20.39 -22.53 18.24
CA SER A 379 20.47 -23.61 17.23
C SER A 379 20.56 -23.07 15.80
N GLU A 380 19.98 -21.90 15.55
CA GLU A 380 19.98 -21.18 14.26
C GLU A 380 21.26 -20.36 14.03
N GLY A 381 22.22 -20.40 14.97
CA GLY A 381 23.54 -19.78 14.81
C GLY A 381 23.73 -18.43 15.50
N ASN A 382 22.75 -17.94 16.28
CA ASN A 382 22.89 -16.70 17.03
C ASN A 382 23.64 -16.93 18.36
N LYS A 383 24.97 -17.07 18.30
CA LYS A 383 25.80 -17.62 19.40
C LYS A 383 26.25 -16.63 20.49
N HIS A 384 25.97 -15.33 20.38
CA HIS A 384 26.58 -14.31 21.25
C HIS A 384 25.67 -13.74 22.34
N LEU A 385 24.86 -14.58 22.99
CA LEU A 385 24.00 -14.12 24.09
C LEU A 385 24.72 -14.25 25.44
N PRO A 386 24.88 -13.16 26.21
CA PRO A 386 25.43 -13.26 27.56
C PRO A 386 24.52 -14.15 28.42
N GLN A 387 25.11 -15.17 29.04
CA GLN A 387 24.37 -16.01 29.98
C GLN A 387 24.26 -15.27 31.31
N MET A 388 23.10 -14.70 31.56
CA MET A 388 22.74 -14.11 32.84
C MET A 388 21.70 -15.01 33.53
N PRO A 389 21.82 -15.26 34.85
CA PRO A 389 20.88 -16.09 35.58
C PRO A 389 19.55 -15.36 35.80
N GLY A 390 18.51 -16.15 36.14
CA GLY A 390 17.20 -15.65 36.55
C GLY A 390 16.37 -15.05 35.41
N ASP A 391 15.22 -14.47 35.78
CA ASP A 391 14.23 -14.00 34.80
C ASP A 391 14.72 -12.81 33.98
N TRP A 392 15.42 -11.88 34.62
CA TRP A 392 16.06 -10.75 33.95
C TRP A 392 17.06 -11.22 32.89
N GLY A 393 17.86 -12.23 33.22
CA GLY A 393 18.84 -12.78 32.30
C GLY A 393 18.20 -13.45 31.08
N MET A 394 17.09 -14.16 31.27
CA MET A 394 16.34 -14.74 30.15
C MET A 394 15.72 -13.65 29.26
N THR A 395 15.12 -12.60 29.84
CA THR A 395 14.58 -11.47 29.08
C THR A 395 15.67 -10.73 28.31
N ALA A 396 16.81 -10.45 28.94
CA ALA A 396 17.95 -9.78 28.30
C ALA A 396 18.48 -10.59 27.10
N GLN A 397 18.54 -11.92 27.22
CA GLN A 397 18.93 -12.79 26.11
C GLN A 397 17.93 -12.74 24.95
N PHE A 398 16.62 -12.79 25.25
CA PHE A 398 15.60 -12.65 24.22
C PHE A 398 15.66 -11.28 23.53
N LEU A 399 15.68 -10.20 24.30
CA LEU A 399 15.76 -8.83 23.78
C LEU A 399 17.06 -8.56 23.02
N GLY A 400 18.17 -9.21 23.40
CA GLY A 400 19.43 -9.15 22.66
C GLY A 400 19.33 -9.75 21.26
N GLN A 401 18.40 -10.69 21.01
CA GLN A 401 18.14 -11.23 19.68
C GLN A 401 17.11 -10.41 18.91
N VAL A 402 15.98 -10.10 19.56
CA VAL A 402 14.84 -9.54 18.83
C VAL A 402 14.92 -8.03 18.69
N GLN A 403 15.47 -7.31 19.67
CA GLN A 403 15.55 -5.85 19.73
C GLN A 403 14.29 -5.16 19.13
N PRO A 404 13.18 -5.12 19.88
CA PRO A 404 11.90 -4.65 19.34
C PRO A 404 12.03 -3.26 18.71
N ALA A 405 11.51 -3.09 17.51
CA ALA A 405 11.59 -1.84 16.76
C ALA A 405 10.34 -1.64 15.88
N GLN A 406 10.15 -0.40 15.44
CA GLN A 406 9.06 0.04 14.57
C GLN A 406 9.63 0.85 13.41
N ALA A 407 8.97 0.80 12.25
CA ALA A 407 9.28 1.63 11.09
C ALA A 407 8.05 2.38 10.60
N ILE A 408 8.26 3.59 10.08
CA ILE A 408 7.24 4.34 9.34
C ILE A 408 7.62 4.32 7.85
N LEU A 409 6.65 3.97 7.02
CA LEU A 409 6.77 3.88 5.57
C LEU A 409 5.77 4.81 4.90
N THR A 410 6.08 5.24 3.68
CA THR A 410 5.17 5.98 2.81
C THR A 410 4.97 5.26 1.48
N GLY A 411 3.91 5.64 0.75
CA GLY A 411 3.55 4.98 -0.51
C GLY A 411 3.11 3.55 -0.26
N THR A 412 2.19 3.38 0.69
CA THR A 412 1.64 2.07 1.11
C THR A 412 0.16 1.97 0.71
N SER A 413 -0.47 0.84 0.97
CA SER A 413 -1.91 0.66 0.85
C SER A 413 -2.46 -0.39 1.81
N SER A 414 -3.46 0.01 2.59
CA SER A 414 -4.33 -0.89 3.37
C SER A 414 -5.19 -1.82 2.50
N PHE A 415 -5.43 -1.49 1.23
CA PHE A 415 -6.23 -2.29 0.29
C PHE A 415 -5.40 -3.43 -0.31
N ARG A 416 -5.03 -4.39 0.54
CA ARG A 416 -4.24 -5.57 0.20
C ARG A 416 -5.01 -6.51 -0.75
N LEU A 417 -4.31 -7.14 -1.70
CA LEU A 417 -4.93 -7.93 -2.76
C LEU A 417 -5.76 -9.11 -2.23
N ASP A 418 -5.28 -9.81 -1.21
CA ASP A 418 -6.01 -10.92 -0.58
C ASP A 418 -7.33 -10.44 0.05
N LYS A 419 -7.32 -9.26 0.68
CA LYS A 419 -8.50 -8.64 1.28
C LYS A 419 -9.47 -8.14 0.24
N LEU A 420 -8.98 -7.43 -0.78
CA LEU A 420 -9.81 -6.97 -1.89
C LEU A 420 -10.51 -8.14 -2.59
N ALA A 421 -9.79 -9.22 -2.89
CA ALA A 421 -10.37 -10.42 -3.48
C ALA A 421 -11.44 -11.06 -2.56
N ALA A 422 -11.19 -11.10 -1.25
CA ALA A 422 -12.18 -11.59 -0.29
C ALA A 422 -13.41 -10.67 -0.17
N TYR A 423 -13.22 -9.35 -0.14
CA TYR A 423 -14.28 -8.36 0.01
C TYR A 423 -15.14 -8.21 -1.26
N LEU A 424 -14.61 -8.57 -2.42
CA LEU A 424 -15.33 -8.59 -3.70
C LEU A 424 -15.86 -9.98 -4.07
N SER A 425 -15.74 -10.95 -3.16
CA SER A 425 -16.38 -12.27 -3.27
C SER A 425 -17.87 -12.20 -2.87
N VAL A 426 -18.62 -13.29 -3.11
CA VAL A 426 -20.05 -13.38 -2.80
C VAL A 426 -20.35 -13.03 -1.34
N ASP A 427 -19.53 -13.52 -0.40
CA ASP A 427 -19.69 -13.31 1.05
C ASP A 427 -18.89 -12.08 1.55
N GLY A 428 -18.50 -11.18 0.64
CA GLY A 428 -17.55 -10.12 0.94
C GLY A 428 -17.97 -9.19 2.09
N SER A 429 -19.24 -8.80 2.14
CA SER A 429 -19.78 -8.00 3.23
C SER A 429 -19.77 -8.75 4.57
N GLU A 430 -20.14 -10.04 4.59
CA GLU A 430 -20.11 -10.85 5.79
C GLU A 430 -18.68 -11.07 6.32
N ARG A 431 -17.72 -11.34 5.42
CA ARG A 431 -16.30 -11.45 5.75
C ARG A 431 -15.76 -10.16 6.36
N TYR A 432 -16.18 -9.02 5.84
CA TYR A 432 -15.74 -7.73 6.35
C TYR A 432 -16.38 -7.38 7.70
N PHE A 433 -17.72 -7.33 7.76
CA PHE A 433 -18.43 -6.86 8.95
C PHE A 433 -18.44 -7.90 10.07
N LYS A 434 -18.91 -9.13 9.82
CA LYS A 434 -19.06 -10.13 10.88
C LYS A 434 -17.73 -10.79 11.26
N SER A 435 -16.96 -11.23 10.26
CA SER A 435 -15.69 -11.93 10.57
C SER A 435 -14.56 -10.95 10.91
N GLY A 436 -14.50 -9.81 10.22
CA GLY A 436 -13.45 -8.81 10.36
C GLY A 436 -13.72 -7.83 11.50
N LEU A 437 -14.78 -7.03 11.38
CA LEU A 437 -15.15 -6.01 12.36
C LEU A 437 -15.86 -6.57 13.59
N LYS A 438 -16.34 -7.82 13.54
CA LYS A 438 -17.16 -8.45 14.58
C LYS A 438 -18.41 -7.63 14.91
N ALA A 439 -19.05 -7.08 13.87
CA ALA A 439 -20.24 -6.27 13.97
C ALA A 439 -21.31 -6.75 12.98
N ASP A 440 -22.57 -6.57 13.37
CA ASP A 440 -23.69 -6.68 12.43
C ASP A 440 -23.70 -5.50 11.46
N TYR A 441 -24.42 -5.67 10.35
CA TYR A 441 -24.51 -4.65 9.31
C TYR A 441 -25.86 -4.71 8.60
N SER A 442 -26.30 -3.56 8.12
CA SER A 442 -27.48 -3.40 7.28
C SER A 442 -27.16 -3.63 5.80
N PRO A 443 -28.15 -3.95 4.94
CA PRO A 443 -27.96 -3.99 3.49
C PRO A 443 -27.42 -2.68 2.91
N HIS A 444 -27.77 -1.56 3.54
CA HIS A 444 -27.27 -0.25 3.17
C HIS A 444 -25.76 -0.11 3.43
N GLU A 445 -25.28 -0.47 4.62
CA GLU A 445 -23.84 -0.46 4.94
C GLU A 445 -23.05 -1.41 4.02
N ALA A 446 -23.64 -2.56 3.66
CA ALA A 446 -23.03 -3.49 2.71
C ALA A 446 -22.88 -2.88 1.30
N LYS A 447 -23.88 -2.12 0.83
CA LYS A 447 -23.81 -1.38 -0.43
C LYS A 447 -22.73 -0.30 -0.38
N VAL A 448 -22.70 0.52 0.68
CA VAL A 448 -21.70 1.58 0.86
C VAL A 448 -20.29 1.00 0.89
N PHE A 449 -20.10 -0.12 1.58
CA PHE A 449 -18.85 -0.86 1.60
C PHE A 449 -18.42 -1.31 0.19
N ALA A 450 -19.34 -1.87 -0.60
CA ALA A 450 -19.06 -2.24 -1.99
C ALA A 450 -18.68 -1.01 -2.84
N ASP A 451 -19.42 0.08 -2.72
CA ASP A 451 -19.15 1.34 -3.43
C ASP A 451 -17.76 1.89 -3.09
N GLU A 452 -17.37 1.89 -1.81
CA GLU A 452 -16.06 2.37 -1.36
C GLU A 452 -14.89 1.54 -1.94
N ILE A 453 -15.05 0.22 -2.05
CA ILE A 453 -14.03 -0.66 -2.65
C ILE A 453 -13.98 -0.48 -4.16
N LEU A 454 -15.13 -0.45 -4.84
CA LEU A 454 -15.21 -0.27 -6.30
C LEU A 454 -14.58 1.06 -6.72
N GLU A 455 -14.84 2.12 -5.96
CA GLU A 455 -14.23 3.43 -6.16
C GLU A 455 -12.69 3.40 -6.00
N GLU A 456 -12.16 2.55 -5.12
CA GLU A 456 -10.73 2.39 -4.92
C GLU A 456 -10.05 1.59 -6.04
N ILE A 457 -10.65 0.47 -6.48
CA ILE A 457 -10.02 -0.40 -7.49
C ILE A 457 -10.22 0.09 -8.93
N LEU A 458 -11.16 1.01 -9.18
CA LEU A 458 -11.41 1.59 -10.50
C LEU A 458 -10.86 3.03 -10.62
N GLY A 459 -10.64 3.71 -9.48
CA GLY A 459 -10.25 5.13 -9.39
C GLY A 459 -11.40 6.10 -9.67
N TYR A 460 -12.25 5.79 -10.63
CA TYR A 460 -13.54 6.43 -10.89
C TYR A 460 -14.61 5.35 -11.07
N TYR A 461 -15.73 5.48 -10.37
CA TYR A 461 -16.76 4.45 -10.28
C TYR A 461 -18.15 5.05 -10.49
N GLN A 462 -18.94 4.39 -11.33
CA GLN A 462 -20.35 4.71 -11.55
C GLN A 462 -21.24 3.63 -10.94
N PRO A 463 -22.08 3.96 -9.93
CA PRO A 463 -22.98 2.97 -9.35
C PRO A 463 -23.96 2.38 -10.37
N PRO A 464 -24.28 1.08 -10.26
CA PRO A 464 -25.36 0.48 -11.04
C PRO A 464 -26.71 1.13 -10.68
N ARG A 465 -27.69 1.05 -11.59
CA ARG A 465 -29.05 1.57 -11.35
C ARG A 465 -29.89 0.61 -10.53
N GLU A 466 -29.49 -0.65 -10.53
CA GLU A 466 -30.14 -1.75 -9.85
C GLU A 466 -30.12 -1.54 -8.33
N PRO A 467 -31.24 -1.78 -7.63
CA PRO A 467 -31.26 -1.72 -6.18
C PRO A 467 -30.38 -2.84 -5.59
N TYR A 468 -29.78 -2.57 -4.42
CA TYR A 468 -29.02 -3.57 -3.70
C TYR A 468 -29.95 -4.66 -3.15
N GLN A 469 -29.78 -5.90 -3.62
CA GLN A 469 -30.47 -7.07 -3.06
C GLN A 469 -29.54 -7.90 -2.19
N ASN A 470 -28.34 -8.16 -2.70
CA ASN A 470 -27.26 -8.82 -1.99
C ASN A 470 -25.92 -8.40 -2.62
N HIS A 471 -24.83 -8.80 -1.98
CA HIS A 471 -23.49 -8.34 -2.34
C HIS A 471 -23.07 -8.79 -3.74
N ASP A 472 -23.23 -10.06 -4.09
CA ASP A 472 -22.80 -10.55 -5.41
C ASP A 472 -23.62 -9.97 -6.56
N GLN A 473 -24.95 -9.90 -6.41
CA GLN A 473 -25.82 -9.29 -7.41
C GLN A 473 -25.42 -7.83 -7.66
N TYR A 474 -25.13 -7.06 -6.60
CA TYR A 474 -24.72 -5.68 -6.73
C TYR A 474 -23.36 -5.53 -7.44
N LEU A 475 -22.38 -6.37 -7.08
CA LEU A 475 -21.08 -6.38 -7.75
C LEU A 475 -21.21 -6.77 -9.23
N ALA A 476 -22.03 -7.77 -9.57
CA ALA A 476 -22.29 -8.17 -10.95
C ALA A 476 -22.93 -7.03 -11.77
N ALA A 477 -23.91 -6.33 -11.19
CA ALA A 477 -24.52 -5.15 -11.81
C ALA A 477 -23.50 -4.02 -11.99
N ALA A 478 -22.68 -3.74 -10.97
CA ALA A 478 -21.64 -2.72 -11.03
C ALA A 478 -20.62 -2.98 -12.16
N PHE A 479 -20.19 -4.22 -12.35
CA PHE A 479 -19.29 -4.60 -13.45
C PHE A 479 -19.98 -4.72 -14.81
N SER A 480 -21.31 -4.68 -14.86
CA SER A 480 -22.10 -4.64 -16.10
C SER A 480 -22.31 -3.22 -16.62
N VAL A 481 -22.05 -2.19 -15.81
CA VAL A 481 -21.95 -0.79 -16.28
C VAL A 481 -20.75 -0.67 -17.23
N ALA A 482 -21.01 -0.22 -18.47
CA ALA A 482 -20.03 -0.24 -19.56
C ALA A 482 -18.75 0.56 -19.24
N GLU A 483 -18.90 1.70 -18.58
CA GLU A 483 -17.80 2.56 -18.15
C GLU A 483 -16.93 1.85 -17.10
N ASN A 484 -17.56 1.21 -16.10
CA ASN A 484 -16.83 0.45 -15.08
C ASN A 484 -16.10 -0.75 -15.68
N ARG A 485 -16.73 -1.49 -16.60
CA ARG A 485 -16.12 -2.65 -17.27
C ARG A 485 -14.90 -2.24 -18.08
N THR A 486 -15.05 -1.21 -18.92
CA THR A 486 -13.96 -0.65 -19.71
C THR A 486 -12.79 -0.24 -18.83
N ARG A 487 -13.10 0.44 -17.72
CA ARG A 487 -12.10 0.89 -16.75
C ARG A 487 -11.40 -0.28 -16.07
N ALA A 488 -12.14 -1.28 -15.63
CA ALA A 488 -11.61 -2.47 -14.99
C ALA A 488 -10.64 -3.24 -15.92
N ASP A 489 -10.96 -3.35 -17.21
CA ASP A 489 -10.10 -4.01 -18.20
C ASP A 489 -8.78 -3.26 -18.44
N GLN A 490 -8.87 -1.92 -18.51
CA GLN A 490 -7.71 -1.05 -18.63
C GLN A 490 -6.81 -1.13 -17.40
N VAL A 491 -7.41 -1.07 -16.20
CA VAL A 491 -6.69 -1.16 -14.94
C VAL A 491 -6.03 -2.52 -14.81
N TYR A 492 -6.71 -3.63 -15.08
CA TYR A 492 -6.13 -4.97 -15.04
C TYR A 492 -4.86 -5.08 -15.90
N LYS A 493 -4.94 -4.65 -17.17
CA LYS A 493 -3.79 -4.65 -18.08
C LYS A 493 -2.65 -3.77 -17.58
N SER A 494 -2.95 -2.58 -17.05
CA SER A 494 -1.94 -1.68 -16.47
C SER A 494 -1.26 -2.29 -15.23
N LEU A 495 -2.00 -2.96 -14.36
CA LEU A 495 -1.44 -3.59 -13.16
C LEU A 495 -0.51 -4.76 -13.53
N LEU A 496 -0.87 -5.56 -14.54
CA LEU A 496 0.02 -6.61 -15.05
C LEU A 496 1.32 -6.05 -15.66
N GLN A 497 1.25 -4.90 -16.35
CA GLN A 497 2.45 -4.19 -16.80
C GLN A 497 3.33 -3.77 -15.62
N GLN A 498 2.74 -3.19 -14.57
CA GLN A 498 3.49 -2.74 -13.39
C GLN A 498 4.16 -3.91 -12.66
N ILE A 499 3.45 -5.04 -12.48
CA ILE A 499 4.01 -6.27 -11.91
C ILE A 499 5.18 -6.78 -12.76
N ALA A 500 4.98 -6.91 -14.07
CA ALA A 500 5.99 -7.39 -14.99
C ALA A 500 7.22 -6.47 -15.01
N LYS A 501 7.03 -5.15 -14.99
CA LYS A 501 8.13 -4.18 -14.96
C LYS A 501 8.95 -4.30 -13.67
N PHE A 502 8.28 -4.38 -12.52
CA PHE A 502 8.93 -4.51 -11.22
C PHE A 502 9.69 -5.84 -11.11
N TRP A 503 9.05 -6.96 -11.41
CA TRP A 503 9.67 -8.29 -11.35
C TRP A 503 10.79 -8.46 -12.38
N GLY A 504 10.62 -7.94 -13.61
CA GLY A 504 11.65 -7.98 -14.66
C GLY A 504 12.92 -7.24 -14.27
N THR A 505 12.77 -6.11 -13.57
CA THR A 505 13.89 -5.37 -12.98
C THR A 505 14.61 -6.21 -11.92
N LEU A 506 13.85 -6.84 -11.02
CA LEU A 506 14.40 -7.70 -9.97
C LEU A 506 15.13 -8.92 -10.54
N LEU A 507 14.53 -9.61 -11.52
CA LEU A 507 15.12 -10.76 -12.22
C LEU A 507 16.43 -10.39 -12.94
N ALA A 508 16.48 -9.23 -13.59
CA ALA A 508 17.67 -8.78 -14.30
C ALA A 508 18.86 -8.58 -13.35
N VAL A 509 18.65 -8.03 -12.16
CA VAL A 509 19.73 -7.89 -11.18
C VAL A 509 20.01 -9.19 -10.40
N ARG A 510 19.36 -10.30 -10.78
CA ARG A 510 19.35 -11.58 -10.05
C ARG A 510 18.90 -11.47 -8.60
N GLY A 511 18.03 -10.51 -8.32
CA GLY A 511 17.37 -10.45 -7.03
C GLY A 511 16.17 -11.38 -6.94
N TYR A 512 15.71 -11.62 -5.71
CA TYR A 512 14.51 -12.39 -5.41
C TYR A 512 13.98 -12.00 -4.03
N SER A 513 12.74 -12.36 -3.73
CA SER A 513 12.12 -12.11 -2.41
C SER A 513 11.65 -13.38 -1.68
N ARG A 514 11.94 -14.57 -2.23
CA ARG A 514 11.39 -15.85 -1.75
C ARG A 514 9.85 -15.85 -1.69
N GLY A 515 9.23 -15.03 -2.51
CA GLY A 515 7.81 -14.79 -2.55
C GLY A 515 7.33 -13.62 -1.72
N GLU A 516 8.01 -13.21 -0.64
CA GLU A 516 7.42 -12.30 0.37
C GLU A 516 7.02 -10.94 -0.18
N SER A 517 7.74 -10.41 -1.17
CA SER A 517 7.36 -9.16 -1.86
C SER A 517 6.17 -9.32 -2.79
N PHE A 518 5.81 -10.55 -3.14
CA PHE A 518 4.75 -10.89 -4.09
C PHE A 518 3.60 -11.68 -3.45
N VAL A 519 3.62 -11.91 -2.14
CA VAL A 519 2.46 -12.52 -1.46
C VAL A 519 1.32 -11.52 -1.50
N ALA A 520 0.12 -11.93 -1.93
CA ALA A 520 -1.03 -11.04 -2.07
C ALA A 520 -1.37 -10.21 -0.82
N ARG A 521 -1.05 -10.70 0.38
CA ARG A 521 -1.21 -9.94 1.64
C ARG A 521 -0.24 -8.76 1.77
N ASN A 522 0.88 -8.76 1.05
CA ASN A 522 1.96 -7.78 1.10
C ASN A 522 1.92 -6.81 -0.09
N VAL A 523 0.90 -6.93 -0.93
CA VAL A 523 0.72 -6.14 -2.14
C VAL A 523 -0.65 -5.49 -2.10
N GLY A 524 -0.69 -4.19 -2.34
CA GLY A 524 -1.92 -3.40 -2.26
C GLY A 524 -2.25 -2.69 -3.58
N LEU A 525 -3.51 -2.31 -3.73
CA LEU A 525 -3.95 -1.40 -4.79
C LEU A 525 -4.21 -0.02 -4.19
N ARG A 526 -3.94 1.03 -4.96
CA ARG A 526 -4.28 2.39 -4.55
C ARG A 526 -4.77 3.19 -5.74
N SER A 527 -5.95 3.79 -5.58
CA SER A 527 -6.40 4.87 -6.45
C SER A 527 -5.60 6.14 -6.13
N PHE A 528 -5.11 6.82 -7.15
CA PHE A 528 -4.29 8.02 -6.98
C PHE A 528 -4.54 9.03 -8.09
N TRP A 529 -4.37 10.31 -7.78
CA TRP A 529 -4.51 11.40 -8.73
C TRP A 529 -3.18 11.60 -9.45
N ASN A 530 -3.20 11.49 -10.78
CA ASN A 530 -1.99 11.52 -11.58
C ASN A 530 -2.27 12.16 -12.93
N LYS A 531 -1.45 13.14 -13.29
CA LYS A 531 -1.57 13.92 -14.55
C LYS A 531 -3.00 14.40 -14.83
N GLY A 532 -3.73 14.83 -13.79
CA GLY A 532 -5.06 15.38 -13.92
C GLY A 532 -6.20 14.35 -14.07
N GLN A 533 -5.96 13.07 -13.78
CA GLN A 533 -6.97 12.03 -13.76
C GLN A 533 -6.78 11.08 -12.57
N TRP A 534 -7.83 10.38 -12.18
CA TRP A 534 -7.71 9.25 -11.26
C TRP A 534 -7.12 8.07 -12.02
N ASP A 535 -6.16 7.38 -11.43
CA ASP A 535 -5.53 6.15 -11.91
C ASP A 535 -5.45 5.12 -10.75
N VAL A 536 -5.09 3.89 -11.06
CA VAL A 536 -4.90 2.81 -10.06
C VAL A 536 -3.51 2.22 -10.25
N LYS A 537 -2.77 2.08 -9.15
CA LYS A 537 -1.45 1.47 -9.14
C LYS A 537 -1.37 0.30 -8.17
N ILE A 538 -0.44 -0.60 -8.45
CA ILE A 538 -0.02 -1.64 -7.52
C ILE A 538 1.08 -1.10 -6.61
N ILE A 539 1.16 -1.59 -5.38
CA ILE A 539 2.18 -1.21 -4.40
C ILE A 539 2.70 -2.47 -3.68
N PHE A 540 4.00 -2.73 -3.80
CA PHE A 540 4.71 -3.78 -3.05
C PHE A 540 5.20 -3.22 -1.70
N MET A 541 4.81 -3.81 -0.56
CA MET A 541 5.00 -3.17 0.76
C MET A 541 5.91 -3.94 1.74
N ASP A 542 6.17 -5.22 1.47
CA ASP A 542 6.96 -6.07 2.37
C ASP A 542 8.16 -6.69 1.65
N HIS A 543 9.35 -6.40 2.15
CA HIS A 543 10.60 -6.78 1.49
C HIS A 543 11.56 -7.50 2.45
N ASP A 544 11.04 -8.11 3.50
CA ASP A 544 11.81 -8.72 4.60
C ASP A 544 12.72 -9.89 4.15
N ALA A 545 12.40 -10.52 3.02
CA ALA A 545 13.21 -11.55 2.37
C ALA A 545 13.82 -11.13 1.02
N LEU A 546 13.82 -9.82 0.71
CA LEU A 546 14.40 -9.29 -0.53
C LEU A 546 15.93 -9.40 -0.51
N VAL A 547 16.46 -10.21 -1.43
CA VAL A 547 17.90 -10.36 -1.68
C VAL A 547 18.23 -9.74 -3.02
N ILE A 548 19.24 -8.85 -3.04
CA ILE A 548 19.87 -8.37 -4.27
C ILE A 548 21.37 -8.62 -4.14
N PRO A 549 22.03 -9.28 -5.11
CA PRO A 549 23.48 -9.44 -5.11
C PRO A 549 24.18 -8.11 -4.82
N ASN A 550 25.10 -8.12 -3.85
CA ASN A 550 25.83 -6.92 -3.43
C ASN A 550 27.31 -7.06 -3.75
N SER A 551 28.04 -5.94 -3.70
CA SER A 551 29.48 -5.93 -3.97
C SER A 551 30.26 -6.79 -2.97
N SER A 552 29.80 -6.90 -1.72
CA SER A 552 30.46 -7.67 -0.65
C SER A 552 30.30 -9.19 -0.77
N SER A 553 29.17 -9.69 -1.29
CA SER A 553 28.97 -11.12 -1.51
C SER A 553 29.73 -11.60 -2.74
N GLY A 554 30.04 -10.67 -3.67
CA GLY A 554 30.91 -10.85 -4.83
C GLY A 554 30.47 -11.92 -5.83
N ARG A 555 29.31 -12.55 -5.63
CA ARG A 555 28.90 -13.76 -6.35
C ARG A 555 27.38 -13.85 -6.51
N PHE A 556 26.97 -14.09 -7.75
CA PHE A 556 25.70 -14.71 -8.10
C PHE A 556 25.84 -16.23 -7.91
N PHE A 557 24.86 -16.87 -7.27
CA PHE A 557 24.85 -18.31 -7.00
C PHE A 557 23.57 -18.94 -7.55
N ALA A 558 23.60 -19.33 -8.82
CA ALA A 558 22.43 -19.87 -9.52
C ALA A 558 21.67 -20.95 -8.72
N HIS A 559 22.38 -21.87 -8.05
CA HIS A 559 21.79 -22.96 -7.29
C HIS A 559 20.90 -22.50 -6.12
N GLY A 560 21.19 -21.33 -5.53
CA GLY A 560 20.39 -20.72 -4.47
C GLY A 560 19.40 -19.68 -5.02
N ASP A 561 19.82 -18.91 -6.02
CA ASP A 561 19.06 -17.74 -6.48
C ASP A 561 17.90 -18.13 -7.40
N VAL A 562 18.11 -19.06 -8.35
CA VAL A 562 17.08 -19.46 -9.34
C VAL A 562 15.86 -20.13 -8.72
N PRO A 563 15.98 -21.05 -7.73
CA PRO A 563 14.82 -21.59 -7.05
C PRO A 563 13.96 -20.52 -6.34
N ASN A 564 14.60 -19.49 -5.78
CA ASN A 564 13.88 -18.40 -5.11
C ASN A 564 13.21 -17.45 -6.11
N MET A 565 13.80 -17.20 -7.27
CA MET A 565 13.14 -16.50 -8.39
C MET A 565 11.94 -17.30 -8.93
N THR A 566 12.06 -18.63 -8.98
CA THR A 566 10.94 -19.51 -9.33
C THR A 566 9.83 -19.44 -8.29
N LEU A 567 10.17 -19.25 -7.01
CA LEU A 567 9.18 -19.06 -5.95
C LEU A 567 8.47 -17.71 -6.10
N ASP A 568 9.21 -16.62 -6.39
CA ASP A 568 8.61 -15.32 -6.72
C ASP A 568 7.62 -15.45 -7.90
N GLU A 569 8.02 -16.10 -9.01
CA GLU A 569 7.14 -16.35 -10.17
C GLU A 569 5.82 -17.01 -9.76
N ARG A 570 5.86 -17.99 -8.84
CA ARG A 570 4.65 -18.70 -8.41
C ARG A 570 3.71 -17.78 -7.64
N TYR A 571 4.22 -16.97 -6.72
CA TYR A 571 3.39 -16.00 -6.01
C TYR A 571 2.79 -14.94 -6.94
N ILE A 572 3.45 -14.63 -8.07
CA ILE A 572 2.92 -13.70 -9.06
C ILE A 572 1.87 -14.38 -9.96
N TRP A 573 2.22 -15.51 -10.60
CA TRP A 573 1.49 -16.05 -11.76
C TRP A 573 0.75 -17.38 -11.52
N GLU A 574 1.10 -18.19 -10.49
CA GLU A 574 0.55 -19.54 -10.32
C GLU A 574 -0.94 -19.51 -9.94
N ARG A 575 -1.77 -20.28 -10.64
CA ARG A 575 -3.22 -20.36 -10.37
C ARG A 575 -3.71 -21.77 -10.11
N SER A 576 -2.91 -22.79 -10.45
CA SER A 576 -3.36 -24.18 -10.46
C SER A 576 -3.32 -24.87 -9.08
N ARG A 577 -2.71 -24.22 -8.08
CA ARG A 577 -2.48 -24.79 -6.73
C ARG A 577 -2.84 -23.79 -5.62
N PRO A 578 -4.11 -23.38 -5.53
CA PRO A 578 -4.55 -22.42 -4.52
C PRO A 578 -4.24 -22.89 -3.10
N GLU A 579 -4.23 -24.18 -2.81
CA GLU A 579 -3.90 -24.71 -1.48
C GLU A 579 -2.45 -24.47 -1.05
N ARG A 580 -1.51 -24.32 -2.00
CA ARG A 580 -0.10 -24.01 -1.72
C ARG A 580 0.24 -22.54 -1.90
N PHE A 581 -0.50 -21.86 -2.76
CA PHE A 581 -0.36 -20.44 -3.08
C PHE A 581 -1.76 -19.82 -2.96
N ALA A 582 -2.21 -19.62 -1.70
CA ALA A 582 -3.57 -19.27 -1.27
C ALA A 582 -4.31 -18.27 -2.18
N ALA A 583 -3.58 -17.33 -2.78
CA ALA A 583 -3.91 -16.76 -4.09
C ALA A 583 -2.64 -16.07 -4.61
N SER A 584 -2.24 -16.31 -5.86
CA SER A 584 -1.24 -15.47 -6.52
C SER A 584 -1.76 -14.05 -6.70
N GLU A 585 -0.87 -13.09 -6.91
CA GLU A 585 -1.25 -11.70 -7.19
C GLU A 585 -2.22 -11.62 -8.35
N VAL A 586 -1.89 -12.29 -9.46
CA VAL A 586 -2.70 -12.28 -10.67
C VAL A 586 -4.00 -13.06 -10.46
N GLY A 587 -4.00 -14.11 -9.64
CA GLY A 587 -5.23 -14.78 -9.22
C GLY A 587 -6.17 -13.86 -8.42
N CYS A 588 -5.62 -13.03 -7.52
CA CYS A 588 -6.39 -12.01 -6.82
C CYS A 588 -6.95 -10.98 -7.80
N LEU A 589 -6.12 -10.46 -8.71
CA LEU A 589 -6.56 -9.49 -9.72
C LEU A 589 -7.65 -10.05 -10.64
N HIS A 590 -7.56 -11.32 -11.02
CA HIS A 590 -8.60 -12.00 -11.79
C HIS A 590 -9.96 -12.01 -11.06
N THR A 591 -9.93 -12.23 -9.75
CA THR A 591 -11.12 -12.21 -8.88
C THR A 591 -11.65 -10.78 -8.73
N ILE A 592 -10.78 -9.83 -8.39
CA ILE A 592 -11.11 -8.42 -8.16
C ILE A 592 -11.78 -7.80 -9.40
N TYR A 593 -11.21 -8.03 -10.59
CA TYR A 593 -11.66 -7.42 -11.83
C TYR A 593 -12.60 -8.31 -12.66
N ARG A 594 -12.99 -9.49 -12.15
CA ARG A 594 -13.86 -10.46 -12.83
C ARG A 594 -13.39 -10.74 -14.28
N VAL A 595 -12.12 -11.07 -14.42
CA VAL A 595 -11.43 -11.19 -15.71
C VAL A 595 -11.93 -12.42 -16.47
N GLY A 596 -12.20 -12.25 -17.77
CA GLY A 596 -12.49 -13.36 -18.68
C GLY A 596 -11.22 -13.85 -19.38
N LYS A 597 -11.29 -15.04 -19.99
CA LYS A 597 -10.15 -15.69 -20.66
C LYS A 597 -9.45 -14.80 -21.69
N GLN A 598 -10.20 -14.11 -22.55
CA GLN A 598 -9.63 -13.25 -23.59
C GLN A 598 -8.82 -12.09 -22.99
N LEU A 599 -9.39 -11.36 -22.03
CA LEU A 599 -8.71 -10.26 -21.37
C LEU A 599 -7.46 -10.75 -20.61
N ASP A 600 -7.52 -11.95 -20.03
CA ASP A 600 -6.36 -12.56 -19.41
C ASP A 600 -5.24 -12.82 -20.42
N GLU A 601 -5.55 -13.44 -21.57
CA GLU A 601 -4.57 -13.67 -22.65
C GLU A 601 -3.94 -12.36 -23.14
N GLU A 602 -4.75 -11.32 -23.36
CA GLU A 602 -4.26 -9.97 -23.71
C GLU A 602 -3.32 -9.42 -22.62
N GLY A 603 -3.73 -9.53 -21.35
CA GLY A 603 -2.97 -9.09 -20.21
C GLY A 603 -1.62 -9.81 -20.05
N GLN A 604 -1.61 -11.13 -20.22
CA GLN A 604 -0.40 -11.96 -20.20
C GLN A 604 0.55 -11.61 -21.35
N ALA A 605 0.01 -11.37 -22.55
CA ALA A 605 0.82 -10.95 -23.70
C ALA A 605 1.52 -9.61 -23.43
N VAL A 606 0.78 -8.64 -22.88
CA VAL A 606 1.32 -7.33 -22.48
C VAL A 606 2.37 -7.47 -21.37
N ALA A 607 2.09 -8.27 -20.33
CA ALA A 607 3.03 -8.53 -19.24
C ALA A 607 4.34 -9.15 -19.75
N ARG A 608 4.27 -10.09 -20.69
CA ARG A 608 5.44 -10.74 -21.28
C ARG A 608 6.34 -9.74 -22.01
N VAL A 609 5.76 -8.82 -22.77
CA VAL A 609 6.50 -7.76 -23.46
C VAL A 609 7.17 -6.83 -22.44
N GLU A 610 6.42 -6.37 -21.43
CA GLU A 610 6.95 -5.46 -20.42
C GLU A 610 8.03 -6.11 -19.56
N LEU A 611 7.87 -7.39 -19.19
CA LEU A 611 8.88 -8.15 -18.44
C LEU A 611 10.20 -8.21 -19.21
N LYS A 612 10.13 -8.52 -20.50
CA LYS A 612 11.28 -8.60 -21.41
C LYS A 612 11.97 -7.24 -21.55
N ASN A 613 11.19 -6.18 -21.71
CA ASN A 613 11.70 -4.81 -21.82
C ASN A 613 12.40 -4.40 -20.53
N ALA A 614 11.74 -4.56 -19.38
CA ALA A 614 12.33 -4.22 -18.09
C ALA A 614 13.60 -5.01 -17.80
N TYR A 615 13.61 -6.31 -18.12
CA TYR A 615 14.77 -7.16 -17.97
C TYR A 615 15.98 -6.64 -18.76
N ARG A 616 15.78 -6.37 -20.06
CA ARG A 616 16.85 -5.93 -20.96
C ARG A 616 17.32 -4.51 -20.67
N THR A 617 16.41 -3.58 -20.43
CA THR A 617 16.76 -2.20 -20.07
C THR A 617 17.58 -2.21 -18.78
N THR A 618 17.21 -3.03 -17.79
CA THR A 618 17.99 -3.17 -16.55
C THR A 618 19.40 -3.72 -16.83
N GLN A 619 19.51 -4.80 -17.60
CA GLN A 619 20.82 -5.34 -18.02
C GLN A 619 21.68 -4.29 -18.72
N GLN A 620 21.10 -3.54 -19.65
CA GLN A 620 21.80 -2.48 -20.38
C GLN A 620 22.26 -1.37 -19.45
N GLN A 621 21.40 -0.89 -18.56
CA GLN A 621 21.73 0.17 -17.62
C GLN A 621 22.80 -0.28 -16.62
N MET A 622 22.82 -1.55 -16.20
CA MET A 622 23.91 -2.09 -15.38
C MET A 622 25.29 -2.00 -16.06
N LEU A 623 25.32 -1.79 -17.38
CA LEU A 623 26.55 -1.72 -18.18
C LEU A 623 26.91 -0.32 -18.61
N THR A 624 25.93 0.58 -18.71
CA THR A 624 26.15 1.93 -19.26
C THR A 624 25.96 3.03 -18.22
N ASN A 625 25.25 2.77 -17.12
CA ASN A 625 25.00 3.76 -16.08
C ASN A 625 26.05 3.64 -14.98
N PRO A 626 26.95 4.64 -14.82
CA PRO A 626 28.00 4.57 -13.80
C PRO A 626 27.44 4.42 -12.39
N GLU A 627 26.37 5.13 -12.05
CA GLU A 627 25.77 5.05 -10.72
C GLU A 627 25.27 3.64 -10.40
N LEU A 628 24.61 3.00 -11.37
CA LEU A 628 24.13 1.63 -11.23
C LEU A 628 25.28 0.62 -11.17
N GLN A 629 26.33 0.80 -11.96
CA GLN A 629 27.53 -0.04 -11.91
C GLN A 629 28.16 -0.06 -10.51
N HIS A 630 28.26 1.08 -9.83
CA HIS A 630 28.83 1.16 -8.47
C HIS A 630 28.02 0.37 -7.43
N MET A 631 26.77 0.00 -7.73
CA MET A 631 25.92 -0.80 -6.83
C MET A 631 26.21 -2.31 -6.90
N PHE A 632 27.04 -2.75 -7.86
CA PHE A 632 27.38 -4.14 -8.11
C PHE A 632 28.90 -4.29 -8.30
N SER A 633 29.48 -5.40 -7.85
CA SER A 633 30.87 -5.70 -8.23
C SER A 633 30.93 -6.07 -9.73
N LYS A 634 32.02 -5.70 -10.42
CA LYS A 634 32.26 -6.08 -11.83
C LYS A 634 32.03 -7.58 -12.08
N GLY A 635 32.54 -8.44 -11.19
CA GLY A 635 32.36 -9.89 -11.29
C GLY A 635 30.89 -10.35 -11.20
N VAL A 636 30.01 -9.63 -10.51
CA VAL A 636 28.57 -9.95 -10.50
C VAL A 636 27.95 -9.65 -11.87
N VAL A 637 28.26 -8.49 -12.46
CA VAL A 637 27.72 -8.09 -13.77
C VAL A 637 28.17 -9.08 -14.87
N GLU A 638 29.44 -9.48 -14.86
CA GLU A 638 29.97 -10.49 -15.80
C GLU A 638 29.28 -11.84 -15.62
N ARG A 639 29.16 -12.33 -14.38
CA ARG A 639 28.54 -13.63 -14.08
C ARG A 639 27.07 -13.72 -14.50
N ILE A 640 26.35 -12.61 -14.41
CA ILE A 640 24.95 -12.50 -14.83
C ILE A 640 24.80 -12.72 -16.34
N ARG A 641 25.74 -12.20 -17.13
CA ARG A 641 25.78 -12.36 -18.60
C ARG A 641 26.24 -13.76 -19.02
N ASP A 642 27.24 -14.30 -18.32
CA ASP A 642 27.70 -15.68 -18.54
C ASP A 642 26.56 -16.67 -18.27
N TRP A 643 25.76 -16.41 -17.24
CA TRP A 643 24.54 -17.17 -16.96
C TRP A 643 23.51 -17.07 -18.09
N ASP A 644 23.22 -15.86 -18.61
CA ASP A 644 22.28 -15.69 -19.73
C ASP A 644 22.73 -16.43 -20.99
N THR A 645 24.03 -16.37 -21.27
CA THR A 645 24.64 -17.10 -22.39
C THR A 645 24.48 -18.61 -22.21
N LEU A 646 24.74 -19.11 -21.00
CA LEU A 646 24.60 -20.53 -20.66
C LEU A 646 23.14 -21.00 -20.82
N VAL A 647 22.18 -20.26 -20.26
CA VAL A 647 20.74 -20.59 -20.33
C VAL A 647 20.23 -20.52 -21.76
N ARG A 648 20.58 -19.47 -22.52
CA ARG A 648 20.22 -19.35 -23.95
C ARG A 648 20.67 -20.56 -24.74
N GLY A 649 21.96 -20.90 -24.63
CA GLY A 649 22.51 -22.06 -25.33
C GLY A 649 21.82 -23.35 -24.92
N TYR A 650 21.52 -23.53 -23.63
CA TYR A 650 20.78 -24.70 -23.16
C TYR A 650 19.39 -24.82 -23.78
N LEU A 651 18.64 -23.71 -23.83
CA LEU A 651 17.29 -23.68 -24.38
C LEU A 651 17.27 -23.90 -25.90
N GLN A 652 18.24 -23.36 -26.63
CA GLN A 652 18.36 -23.50 -28.09
C GLN A 652 18.63 -24.94 -28.55
N MET A 653 19.29 -25.76 -27.73
CA MET A 653 19.53 -27.17 -28.08
C MET A 653 18.23 -27.97 -28.17
N ASN A 654 17.17 -27.56 -27.47
CA ASN A 654 15.86 -28.20 -27.44
C ASN A 654 15.90 -29.74 -27.26
N GLY A 655 16.89 -30.25 -26.51
CA GLY A 655 17.08 -31.68 -26.26
C GLY A 655 17.95 -32.46 -27.27
N ASP A 656 18.52 -31.82 -28.30
CA ASP A 656 19.46 -32.46 -29.22
C ASP A 656 20.76 -32.86 -28.50
N LYS A 657 21.04 -34.17 -28.46
CA LYS A 657 22.23 -34.75 -27.81
C LYS A 657 23.55 -34.29 -28.44
N ARG A 658 23.62 -34.16 -29.77
CA ARG A 658 24.86 -33.72 -30.47
C ARG A 658 25.12 -32.25 -30.19
N ALA A 659 24.08 -31.42 -30.28
CA ALA A 659 24.14 -30.01 -29.90
C ALA A 659 24.54 -29.87 -28.41
N ALA A 660 24.00 -30.72 -27.53
CA ALA A 660 24.34 -30.73 -26.11
C ALA A 660 25.82 -31.02 -25.82
N VAL A 661 26.43 -31.98 -26.50
CA VAL A 661 27.87 -32.26 -26.35
C VAL A 661 28.70 -31.06 -26.79
N LYS A 662 28.37 -30.46 -27.95
CA LYS A 662 29.06 -29.28 -28.47
C LYS A 662 28.95 -28.09 -27.52
N TRP A 663 27.72 -27.75 -27.11
CA TRP A 663 27.44 -26.66 -26.16
C TRP A 663 28.14 -26.88 -24.82
N LYS A 664 28.11 -28.09 -24.23
CA LYS A 664 28.81 -28.37 -22.97
C LYS A 664 30.30 -28.09 -23.08
N LYS A 665 30.94 -28.49 -24.20
CA LYS A 665 32.36 -28.24 -24.47
C LYS A 665 32.64 -26.74 -24.59
N GLU A 666 31.83 -26.01 -25.35
CA GLU A 666 31.98 -24.56 -25.56
C GLU A 666 31.79 -23.76 -24.27
N MET A 667 30.75 -24.07 -23.49
CA MET A 667 30.45 -23.37 -22.24
C MET A 667 31.46 -23.68 -21.13
N LYS A 668 31.97 -24.92 -21.04
CA LYS A 668 33.09 -25.24 -20.14
C LYS A 668 34.33 -24.39 -20.47
N LYS A 669 34.66 -24.25 -21.76
CA LYS A 669 35.77 -23.41 -22.21
C LYS A 669 35.54 -21.93 -21.88
N MET A 670 34.34 -21.41 -22.14
CA MET A 670 33.97 -20.02 -21.85
C MET A 670 34.07 -19.71 -20.35
N LEU A 671 33.47 -20.52 -19.49
CA LEU A 671 33.51 -20.28 -18.04
C LEU A 671 34.92 -20.45 -17.46
N ALA A 672 35.72 -21.41 -17.97
CA ALA A 672 37.12 -21.52 -17.59
C ALA A 672 37.92 -20.25 -17.95
N ALA A 673 37.66 -19.66 -19.12
CA ALA A 673 38.27 -18.39 -19.53
C ALA A 673 37.81 -17.20 -18.65
N SER A 674 36.57 -17.21 -18.16
CA SER A 674 36.05 -16.24 -17.19
C SER A 674 36.50 -16.52 -15.74
N GLY A 675 37.40 -17.47 -15.50
CA GLY A 675 37.99 -17.76 -14.19
C GLY A 675 37.08 -18.56 -13.23
N TYR A 676 36.09 -19.28 -13.75
CA TYR A 676 35.25 -20.16 -12.94
C TYR A 676 36.00 -21.45 -12.58
N LYS A 677 35.73 -21.97 -11.38
CA LYS A 677 36.16 -23.31 -11.00
C LYS A 677 35.43 -24.37 -11.82
N GLN A 678 36.06 -25.52 -12.05
CA GLN A 678 35.53 -26.58 -12.91
C GLN A 678 34.20 -27.17 -12.39
N ASP A 679 34.03 -27.29 -11.08
CA ASP A 679 32.82 -27.76 -10.40
C ASP A 679 31.62 -26.81 -10.57
N MET A 680 31.87 -25.51 -10.78
CA MET A 680 30.81 -24.52 -10.96
C MET A 680 29.98 -24.75 -12.23
N PHE A 681 30.58 -25.25 -13.31
CA PHE A 681 29.84 -25.55 -14.53
C PHE A 681 28.81 -26.65 -14.27
N ASP A 682 29.23 -27.76 -13.66
CA ASP A 682 28.35 -28.89 -13.40
C ASP A 682 27.21 -28.47 -12.44
N ALA A 683 27.51 -27.64 -11.43
CA ALA A 683 26.49 -27.04 -10.55
C ALA A 683 25.50 -26.14 -11.31
N TYR A 684 25.95 -25.36 -12.29
CA TYR A 684 25.09 -24.52 -13.11
C TYR A 684 24.19 -25.36 -14.03
N VAL A 685 24.74 -26.38 -14.70
CA VAL A 685 23.94 -27.29 -15.54
C VAL A 685 22.90 -28.02 -14.71
N ALA A 686 23.27 -28.55 -13.54
CA ALA A 686 22.32 -29.19 -12.62
C ALA A 686 21.21 -28.22 -12.17
N THR A 687 21.55 -26.95 -11.94
CA THR A 687 20.57 -25.91 -11.61
C THR A 687 19.62 -25.64 -12.76
N ILE A 688 20.13 -25.55 -14.00
CA ILE A 688 19.32 -25.35 -15.21
C ILE A 688 18.37 -26.53 -15.40
N GLU A 689 18.86 -27.77 -15.28
CA GLU A 689 18.04 -28.98 -15.44
C GLU A 689 16.94 -29.05 -14.37
N LYS A 690 17.28 -28.80 -13.10
CA LYS A 690 16.33 -28.78 -11.98
C LYS A 690 15.24 -27.71 -12.15
N ASN A 691 15.57 -26.57 -12.74
CA ASN A 691 14.65 -25.43 -12.92
C ASN A 691 14.22 -25.26 -14.38
N ARG A 692 14.34 -26.30 -15.21
CA ARG A 692 13.98 -26.25 -16.64
C ARG A 692 12.57 -25.71 -16.89
N PRO A 693 11.50 -26.10 -16.16
CA PRO A 693 10.17 -25.55 -16.40
C PRO A 693 10.08 -24.03 -16.26
N PHE A 694 10.77 -23.47 -15.26
CA PHE A 694 10.85 -22.01 -15.06
C PHE A 694 11.61 -21.36 -16.23
N LEU A 695 12.81 -21.85 -16.54
CA LEU A 695 13.64 -21.28 -17.60
C LEU A 695 12.99 -21.37 -18.99
N THR A 696 12.23 -22.44 -19.26
CA THR A 696 11.46 -22.57 -20.51
C THR A 696 10.33 -21.56 -20.60
N ARG A 697 9.57 -21.32 -19.52
CA ARG A 697 8.55 -20.24 -19.51
C ARG A 697 9.18 -18.87 -19.75
N GLN A 698 10.37 -18.64 -19.17
CA GLN A 698 11.11 -17.39 -19.28
C GLN A 698 12.05 -17.33 -20.49
N ALA A 699 11.96 -18.28 -21.43
CA ALA A 699 12.88 -18.39 -22.58
C ALA A 699 12.98 -17.08 -23.40
N PHE A 700 11.86 -16.39 -23.53
CA PHE A 700 11.76 -15.13 -24.30
C PHE A 700 12.61 -13.98 -23.73
N LEU A 701 13.06 -14.06 -22.47
CA LEU A 701 13.98 -13.09 -21.90
C LEU A 701 15.39 -13.22 -22.52
N PHE A 702 15.75 -14.44 -22.95
CA PHE A 702 17.09 -14.77 -23.44
C PHE A 702 17.21 -14.67 -24.96
N ASP A 703 16.11 -14.65 -25.73
CA ASP A 703 16.13 -14.54 -27.19
C ASP A 703 16.86 -13.27 -27.66
N SER A 704 17.62 -13.35 -28.75
CA SER A 704 18.20 -12.18 -29.41
C SER A 704 17.15 -11.52 -30.34
N GLU A 705 17.01 -10.18 -30.34
CA GLU A 705 16.12 -9.49 -31.30
C GLU A 705 16.59 -9.69 -32.75
N ALA A 706 17.92 -9.81 -32.94
CA ALA A 706 18.56 -10.01 -34.24
C ALA A 706 18.04 -11.26 -34.97
N GLU A 707 17.69 -12.33 -34.23
CA GLU A 707 17.17 -13.57 -34.80
C GLU A 707 15.71 -13.49 -35.28
N LYS A 708 14.92 -12.50 -34.85
CA LYS A 708 13.55 -12.30 -35.34
C LYS A 708 13.50 -11.48 -36.62
N HIS A 709 14.35 -10.45 -36.75
CA HIS A 709 14.45 -9.68 -37.99
C HIS A 709 15.08 -10.50 -39.12
N ALA A 710 16.10 -11.32 -38.83
CA ALA A 710 16.70 -12.24 -39.81
C ALA A 710 15.78 -13.39 -40.29
N LYS A 711 14.62 -13.60 -39.66
CA LYS A 711 13.61 -14.60 -40.10
C LYS A 711 12.38 -13.99 -40.78
N LEU A 712 12.29 -12.66 -40.82
CA LEU A 712 11.19 -11.92 -41.47
C LEU A 712 11.63 -11.20 -42.75
N GLU A 713 12.91 -11.30 -43.14
CA GLU A 713 13.31 -10.99 -44.51
C GLU A 713 12.94 -12.18 -45.41
N PRO A 714 12.07 -12.00 -46.41
CA PRO A 714 11.79 -13.04 -47.37
C PRO A 714 13.04 -13.28 -48.23
N ASN A 715 13.50 -14.53 -48.27
CA ASN A 715 14.42 -14.99 -49.32
C ASN A 715 13.75 -14.90 -50.69
#